data_AF-A0A286CLZ7-F1
#
_entry.id   AF-A0A286CLZ7-F1
#
_cell.length_a   1.000
_cell.length_b   1.000
_cell.length_c   1.000
_cell.angle_alpha   90.00
_cell.angle_beta   90.00
_cell.angle_gamma   90.00
#
_symmetry.space_group_name_H-M   'P 1'
#
loop_
_entity.id
_entity.type
_entity.pdbx_description
1 polymer ?
#
loop_
_entity_poly.entity_id
_entity_poly.type
_entity_poly.pdbx_seq_one_letter_code
_entity_poly.pdbx_strand_id
1 'polypeptide(L)'
;MTGVESAVGQGAGAGPVLLGVRHHGPGSARAVRAALEELRPRVVLIEGPPEADALIPLAADEEMRPPVALLAHAVDEPGRSAFWPLAGFSPEWVALRWALDHDVPARFIDLPATHTLAWGSQEDAEAPEGERPLDAETVAEEGDTGPGPAALRIDPLRVLAETAGYDDPERWWEDVVEHRGAGEGDALAPFTALEEAMGALRETYGSGGHDRDLVREAYMRLQVRAAQREFDDAVAVVCGAWHVPALRRKTTVAADKALLKGLPKVKTDLTWVPWTHRRLSRSSGYGAGIDSPGWYGHLFSAPDRPVERWLTKVAGLLRAEDRIVSSAHVIEAVRLAETLAAMRGRPLPGLSETTDAVRAVMCEGSDVPLELVRDRLVVGDVLGQVPPSAPAVPLQRDLARLQRRLRLKPEALERELELDLRKENDAARSRLLHRLRLLGIAWGEPAASRGSTGTFRETWRLRWEPELSVRIAEAGVWGTTVLSAATAKAETDAVTAQGLADVTALAEHCLLAELPGALPTVMRILTDRAALDTDVGHLAQALPALVRSLRYGDVRGTDTGALAEVAAGLAERVFVGLPPACAALDADAADEMRRHVEAVHQAVGLLGDAPATGHGRLRGRWQSVLRVLSGRDSVPGVIRGRAVRLLLDDGELAHDEAALLMGLVLSPGTPPTDAAAWIEGFVGGGSGGGLLLVHDERLLGLVDAWLTGVPAEAFTDVLPLLRRTFSAYEPGVRRTLGELVRRGPGAGGGAAAAGARTPGFAADLDLERADAVLPVVRLLLGLDDVDENTDNDLAGVTV
;
A
#
# COMPACT_ATOMS: atom_id res chain seq x y z
N MET A 1 71.25 13.07 -36.33
CA MET A 1 71.36 14.42 -35.74
C MET A 1 70.41 15.29 -36.54
N THR A 2 69.20 15.55 -36.09
CA THR A 2 68.83 16.36 -34.91
C THR A 2 67.59 15.78 -34.22
N GLY A 3 67.70 15.53 -32.92
CA GLY A 3 66.57 15.13 -32.08
C GLY A 3 65.70 16.33 -31.73
N VAL A 4 64.39 16.14 -31.82
CA VAL A 4 63.40 16.96 -31.15
C VAL A 4 62.70 16.00 -30.20
N GLU A 5 63.06 16.07 -28.92
CA GLU A 5 62.39 15.37 -27.84
C GLU A 5 60.93 15.85 -27.77
N SER A 6 60.00 14.90 -27.81
CA SER A 6 58.60 15.13 -27.51
C SER A 6 58.45 15.46 -26.03
N ALA A 7 58.25 16.74 -25.72
CA ALA A 7 57.79 17.17 -24.41
C ALA A 7 56.35 16.69 -24.21
N VAL A 8 56.20 15.52 -23.59
CA VAL A 8 54.92 14.99 -23.11
C VAL A 8 54.77 15.39 -21.63
N GLY A 9 53.71 16.14 -21.34
CA GLY A 9 52.97 16.03 -20.08
C GLY A 9 53.61 16.60 -18.81
N GLN A 10 53.77 17.91 -18.72
CA GLN A 10 53.77 18.63 -17.43
C GLN A 10 52.85 19.83 -17.56
N GLY A 11 51.60 19.68 -17.13
CA GLY A 11 50.59 20.74 -17.24
C GLY A 11 49.19 20.37 -16.80
N ALA A 12 49.03 19.61 -15.71
CA ALA A 12 47.78 19.58 -14.95
C ALA A 12 48.01 20.42 -13.68
N GLY A 13 47.16 21.42 -13.44
CA GLY A 13 47.37 22.46 -12.43
C GLY A 13 47.53 21.92 -11.01
N ALA A 14 48.40 22.57 -10.23
CA ALA A 14 48.68 22.27 -8.82
C ALA A 14 47.41 22.44 -7.94
N GLY A 15 46.70 21.34 -7.70
CA GLY A 15 45.53 21.28 -6.83
C GLY A 15 44.71 20.00 -7.02
N PRO A 16 43.70 19.76 -6.16
CA PRO A 16 42.84 18.60 -6.25
C PRO A 16 41.95 18.72 -7.50
N VAL A 17 41.67 17.58 -8.12
CA VAL A 17 40.78 17.53 -9.29
C VAL A 17 39.34 17.39 -8.82
N LEU A 18 38.47 18.31 -9.26
CA LEU A 18 37.07 18.35 -8.89
C LEU A 18 36.22 17.86 -10.06
N LEU A 19 35.55 16.73 -9.86
CA LEU A 19 34.66 16.08 -10.81
C LEU A 19 33.22 16.43 -10.40
N GLY A 20 32.74 17.57 -10.89
CA GLY A 20 31.37 18.03 -10.69
C GLY A 20 30.38 17.20 -11.49
N VAL A 21 29.41 16.59 -10.82
CA VAL A 21 28.46 15.66 -11.45
C VAL A 21 27.01 16.01 -11.15
N ARG A 22 26.12 15.39 -11.91
CA ARG A 22 24.75 15.09 -11.46
C ARG A 22 24.75 13.70 -10.83
N HIS A 23 24.19 13.57 -9.62
CA HIS A 23 24.24 12.34 -8.80
C HIS A 23 23.69 11.07 -9.48
N HIS A 24 22.93 11.23 -10.56
CA HIS A 24 22.31 10.12 -11.26
C HIS A 24 22.24 10.36 -12.77
N GLY A 25 23.38 10.21 -13.45
CA GLY A 25 23.49 10.36 -14.91
C GLY A 25 24.44 9.33 -15.50
N PRO A 26 24.02 8.49 -16.46
CA PRO A 26 24.84 7.40 -16.99
C PRO A 26 26.14 7.86 -17.68
N GLY A 27 26.08 8.97 -18.41
CA GLY A 27 27.18 9.68 -19.05
C GLY A 27 28.09 10.36 -18.03
N SER A 28 27.53 10.99 -16.99
CA SER A 28 28.33 11.48 -15.86
C SER A 28 29.11 10.35 -15.19
N ALA A 29 28.48 9.20 -15.00
CA ALA A 29 29.10 8.04 -14.38
C ALA A 29 30.21 7.44 -15.25
N ARG A 30 30.00 7.38 -16.57
CA ARG A 30 31.06 7.01 -17.54
C ARG A 30 32.21 8.01 -17.54
N ALA A 31 31.92 9.31 -17.53
CA ALA A 31 32.92 10.37 -17.51
C ALA A 31 33.77 10.31 -16.22
N VAL A 32 33.15 10.07 -15.05
CA VAL A 32 33.89 9.90 -13.80
C VAL A 32 34.79 8.68 -13.88
N ARG A 33 34.32 7.54 -14.38
CA ARG A 33 35.18 6.36 -14.60
C ARG A 33 36.37 6.70 -15.50
N ALA A 34 36.13 7.34 -16.65
CA ALA A 34 37.19 7.70 -17.59
C ALA A 34 38.21 8.66 -16.96
N ALA A 35 37.74 9.68 -16.23
CA ALA A 35 38.60 10.62 -15.53
C ALA A 35 39.44 9.94 -14.44
N LEU A 36 38.87 9.01 -13.67
CA LEU A 36 39.63 8.27 -12.65
C LEU A 36 40.67 7.33 -13.27
N GLU A 37 40.36 6.67 -14.39
CA GLU A 37 41.33 5.86 -15.14
C GLU A 37 42.51 6.67 -15.67
N GLU A 38 42.25 7.90 -16.14
CA GLU A 38 43.29 8.82 -16.63
C GLU A 38 44.12 9.42 -15.49
N LEU A 39 43.46 9.91 -14.44
CA LEU A 39 44.10 10.61 -13.33
C LEU A 39 44.86 9.68 -12.38
N ARG A 40 44.35 8.47 -12.15
CA ARG A 40 44.80 7.51 -11.12
C ARG A 40 45.13 8.18 -9.78
N PRO A 41 44.14 8.84 -9.13
CA PRO A 41 44.36 9.52 -7.87
C PRO A 41 44.79 8.56 -6.76
N ARG A 42 45.46 9.08 -5.73
CA ARG A 42 45.83 8.32 -4.53
C ARG A 42 44.71 8.24 -3.49
N VAL A 43 43.66 9.05 -3.65
CA VAL A 43 42.44 9.02 -2.83
C VAL A 43 41.27 9.60 -3.63
N VAL A 44 40.08 9.02 -3.44
CA VAL A 44 38.83 9.52 -4.01
C VAL A 44 37.93 10.04 -2.89
N LEU A 45 37.57 11.31 -2.96
CA LEU A 45 36.64 11.94 -2.04
C LEU A 45 35.26 11.98 -2.69
N ILE A 46 34.22 11.57 -1.98
CA ILE A 46 32.87 11.40 -2.53
C ILE A 46 31.89 12.20 -1.67
N GLU A 47 30.93 12.88 -2.29
CA GLU A 47 29.83 13.51 -1.57
C GLU A 47 28.97 12.46 -0.87
N GLY A 48 28.81 12.63 0.45
CA GLY A 48 28.06 11.75 1.33
C GLY A 48 28.50 11.92 2.78
N PRO A 49 27.76 11.36 3.74
CA PRO A 49 28.07 11.51 5.15
C PRO A 49 29.32 10.70 5.55
N PRO A 50 30.32 11.30 6.24
CA PRO A 50 31.55 10.62 6.65
C PRO A 50 31.33 9.42 7.57
N GLU A 51 30.21 9.36 8.29
CA GLU A 51 29.83 8.18 9.09
C GLU A 51 29.68 6.91 8.21
N ALA A 52 29.45 7.05 6.91
CA ALA A 52 29.33 5.93 5.97
C ALA A 52 30.68 5.36 5.51
N ASP A 53 31.83 5.96 5.88
CA ASP A 53 33.16 5.48 5.49
C ASP A 53 33.39 4.01 5.86
N ALA A 54 32.90 3.60 7.03
CA ALA A 54 33.00 2.22 7.51
C ALA A 54 32.17 1.22 6.66
N LEU A 55 31.21 1.70 5.88
CA LEU A 55 30.33 0.90 5.04
C LEU A 55 30.82 0.76 3.60
N ILE A 56 31.84 1.55 3.20
CA ILE A 56 32.41 1.53 1.84
C ILE A 56 32.82 0.11 1.41
N PRO A 57 33.51 -0.72 2.24
CA PRO A 57 33.94 -2.06 1.81
C PRO A 57 32.78 -2.98 1.39
N LEU A 58 31.56 -2.78 1.90
CA LEU A 58 30.39 -3.59 1.54
C LEU A 58 29.97 -3.40 0.09
N ALA A 59 30.34 -2.29 -0.55
CA ALA A 59 30.05 -2.07 -1.96
C ALA A 59 30.86 -2.97 -2.90
N ALA A 60 31.95 -3.59 -2.40
CA ALA A 60 32.71 -4.59 -3.15
C ALA A 60 32.00 -5.95 -3.23
N ASP A 61 31.08 -6.23 -2.30
CA ASP A 61 30.37 -7.52 -2.18
C ASP A 61 29.52 -7.83 -3.42
N GLU A 62 29.54 -9.08 -3.89
CA GLU A 62 28.82 -9.50 -5.10
C GLU A 62 27.28 -9.50 -4.93
N GLU A 63 26.79 -9.62 -3.69
CA GLU A 63 25.37 -9.51 -3.36
C GLU A 63 24.90 -8.06 -3.27
N MET A 64 25.81 -7.08 -3.22
CA MET A 64 25.47 -5.66 -3.24
C MET A 64 25.11 -5.22 -4.66
N ARG A 65 23.81 -5.00 -4.91
CA ARG A 65 23.27 -4.64 -6.24
C ARG A 65 22.44 -3.36 -6.15
N PRO A 66 22.87 -2.25 -6.75
CA PRO A 66 22.07 -1.03 -6.78
C PRO A 66 20.77 -1.22 -7.59
N PRO A 67 19.71 -0.43 -7.33
CA PRO A 67 19.71 0.78 -6.48
C PRO A 67 19.71 0.49 -4.98
N VAL A 68 20.62 1.12 -4.24
CA VAL A 68 20.74 1.02 -2.77
C VAL A 68 20.76 2.43 -2.19
N ALA A 69 20.51 2.59 -0.90
CA ALA A 69 20.66 3.87 -0.23
C ALA A 69 21.46 3.73 1.06
N LEU A 70 22.27 4.73 1.37
CA LEU A 70 22.73 4.92 2.74
C LEU A 70 21.53 5.43 3.54
N LEU A 71 21.11 4.69 4.56
CA LEU A 71 20.13 5.10 5.55
C LEU A 71 20.89 5.60 6.77
N ALA A 72 20.73 6.87 7.13
CA ALA A 72 21.07 7.39 8.45
C ALA A 72 19.80 7.57 9.27
N HIS A 73 19.83 7.16 10.53
CA HIS A 73 18.74 7.45 11.48
C HIS A 73 19.28 7.91 12.83
N ALA A 74 18.48 8.67 13.56
CA ALA A 74 18.79 8.98 14.96
C ALA A 74 18.68 7.70 15.81
N VAL A 75 19.63 7.47 16.70
CA VAL A 75 19.69 6.25 17.52
C VAL A 75 18.51 6.18 18.50
N ASP A 76 18.13 7.32 19.07
CA ASP A 76 17.07 7.41 20.07
C ASP A 76 15.67 7.54 19.44
N GLU A 77 15.60 7.92 18.17
CA GLU A 77 14.34 8.19 17.45
C GLU A 77 14.45 7.76 15.97
N PRO A 78 14.39 6.44 15.66
CA PRO A 78 14.71 5.92 14.33
C PRO A 78 13.86 6.46 13.17
N GLY A 79 12.65 6.95 13.45
CA GLY A 79 11.80 7.61 12.45
C GLY A 79 12.42 8.87 11.86
N ARG A 80 13.28 9.54 12.64
CA ARG A 80 14.10 10.64 12.15
C ARG A 80 15.28 10.10 11.34
N SER A 81 15.07 10.03 10.04
CA SER A 81 16.02 9.42 9.11
C SER A 81 16.25 10.25 7.85
N ALA A 82 17.34 9.95 7.15
CA ALA A 82 17.70 10.52 5.87
C ALA A 82 18.30 9.43 4.99
N PHE A 83 18.11 9.57 3.67
CA PHE A 83 18.60 8.61 2.69
C PHE A 83 19.47 9.31 1.65
N TRP A 84 20.56 8.65 1.26
CA TRP A 84 21.37 9.00 0.10
C TRP A 84 21.28 7.85 -0.90
N PRO A 85 20.32 7.88 -1.83
CA PRO A 85 20.14 6.82 -2.80
C PRO A 85 21.27 6.84 -3.84
N LEU A 86 21.67 5.65 -4.29
CA LEU A 86 22.70 5.42 -5.29
C LEU A 86 22.22 4.34 -6.26
N ALA A 87 22.35 4.61 -7.56
CA ALA A 87 22.06 3.66 -8.62
C ALA A 87 23.35 3.15 -9.27
N GLY A 88 23.27 2.10 -10.10
CA GLY A 88 24.44 1.62 -10.84
C GLY A 88 25.02 2.68 -11.78
N PHE A 89 24.18 3.62 -12.20
CA PHE A 89 24.52 4.79 -13.02
C PHE A 89 24.77 6.07 -12.21
N SER A 90 24.94 5.97 -10.89
CA SER A 90 25.39 7.10 -10.07
C SER A 90 26.91 7.26 -10.19
N PRO A 91 27.43 8.47 -10.50
CA PRO A 91 28.87 8.69 -10.58
C PRO A 91 29.59 8.42 -9.27
N GLU A 92 28.97 8.68 -8.13
CA GLU A 92 29.47 8.38 -6.79
C GLU A 92 29.61 6.87 -6.57
N TRP A 93 28.61 6.09 -7.00
CA TRP A 93 28.67 4.62 -6.96
C TRP A 93 29.81 4.09 -7.83
N VAL A 94 29.97 4.65 -9.04
CA VAL A 94 31.05 4.28 -9.96
C VAL A 94 32.43 4.65 -9.40
N ALA A 95 32.56 5.83 -8.80
CA ALA A 95 33.80 6.27 -8.16
C ALA A 95 34.18 5.36 -6.98
N LEU A 96 33.18 4.99 -6.16
CA LEU A 96 33.37 4.11 -5.02
C LEU A 96 33.79 2.69 -5.46
N ARG A 97 33.11 2.13 -6.48
CA ARG A 97 33.50 0.86 -7.09
C ARG A 97 34.90 0.90 -7.71
N TRP A 98 35.21 1.96 -8.46
CA TRP A 98 36.53 2.14 -9.06
C TRP A 98 37.64 2.18 -8.01
N ALA A 99 37.43 2.93 -6.93
CA ALA A 99 38.40 3.05 -5.84
C ALA A 99 38.66 1.69 -5.18
N LEU A 100 37.60 0.93 -4.89
CA LEU A 100 37.70 -0.43 -4.34
C LEU A 100 38.39 -1.41 -5.30
N ASP A 101 38.05 -1.37 -6.59
CA ASP A 101 38.63 -2.25 -7.60
C ASP A 101 40.14 -1.97 -7.83
N HIS A 102 40.64 -0.79 -7.43
CA HIS A 102 42.02 -0.35 -7.59
C HIS A 102 42.80 -0.20 -6.26
N ASP A 103 42.23 -0.67 -5.14
CA ASP A 103 42.81 -0.52 -3.79
C ASP A 103 43.15 0.94 -3.42
N VAL A 104 42.40 1.91 -3.96
CA VAL A 104 42.50 3.34 -3.64
C VAL A 104 41.54 3.68 -2.51
N PRO A 105 41.96 4.38 -1.45
CA PRO A 105 41.05 4.79 -0.38
C PRO A 105 39.96 5.73 -0.91
N ALA A 106 38.71 5.45 -0.55
CA ALA A 106 37.58 6.35 -0.73
C ALA A 106 37.12 6.92 0.61
N ARG A 107 36.71 8.19 0.64
CA ARG A 107 36.17 8.86 1.84
C ARG A 107 34.98 9.75 1.49
N PHE A 108 33.96 9.73 2.32
CA PHE A 108 32.83 10.62 2.25
C PHE A 108 33.15 11.97 2.90
N ILE A 109 32.80 13.08 2.24
CA ILE A 109 33.26 14.43 2.63
C ILE A 109 32.17 15.46 2.86
N ASP A 110 30.90 15.09 2.80
CA ASP A 110 29.78 16.00 3.06
C ASP A 110 29.57 16.21 4.57
N LEU A 111 28.65 17.11 4.93
CA LEU A 111 28.30 17.38 6.31
C LEU A 111 27.86 16.09 7.03
N PRO A 112 28.41 15.83 8.23
CA PRO A 112 28.03 14.68 9.06
C PRO A 112 26.52 14.54 9.26
N ALA A 113 26.03 13.30 9.17
CA ALA A 113 24.60 12.98 9.34
C ALA A 113 24.06 13.43 10.70
N THR A 114 24.91 13.48 11.73
CA THR A 114 24.56 14.02 13.06
C THR A 114 24.00 15.45 13.02
N HIS A 115 24.46 16.27 12.06
CA HIS A 115 24.03 17.65 11.89
C HIS A 115 22.82 17.75 10.94
N THR A 116 22.86 16.99 9.85
CA THR A 116 21.76 16.95 8.86
C THR A 116 20.46 16.50 9.51
N LEU A 117 20.50 15.42 10.30
CA LEU A 117 19.33 14.98 11.04
C LEU A 117 18.95 15.98 12.12
N ALA A 118 19.93 16.61 12.81
CA ALA A 118 19.70 17.62 13.84
C ALA A 118 18.79 18.78 13.37
N TRP A 119 18.98 19.25 12.13
CA TRP A 119 18.20 20.35 11.56
C TRP A 119 16.75 20.02 11.21
N GLY A 120 16.44 18.80 10.72
CA GLY A 120 15.06 18.43 10.33
C GLY A 120 14.05 18.60 11.46
N SER A 121 14.43 18.23 12.69
CA SER A 121 13.57 18.38 13.88
C SER A 121 13.29 19.82 14.29
N GLN A 122 14.16 20.77 13.96
CA GLN A 122 13.91 22.19 14.30
C GLN A 122 12.85 22.78 13.37
N GLU A 123 12.81 22.36 12.11
CA GLU A 123 11.78 22.76 11.15
C GLU A 123 10.42 22.12 11.48
N ASP A 124 10.39 20.83 11.86
CA ASP A 124 9.16 20.15 12.28
C ASP A 124 8.57 20.71 13.59
N ALA A 125 9.41 21.29 14.46
CA ALA A 125 9.00 21.93 15.70
C ALA A 125 8.53 23.38 15.51
N GLU A 126 8.96 24.04 14.43
CA GLU A 126 8.57 25.42 14.08
C GLU A 126 7.35 25.48 13.13
N ALA A 127 6.91 24.35 12.58
CA ALA A 127 5.69 24.23 11.81
C ALA A 127 4.43 24.35 12.70
N PRO A 128 3.40 25.15 12.33
CA PRO A 128 2.17 25.24 13.09
C PRO A 128 1.45 23.88 13.17
N GLU A 129 0.83 23.57 14.31
CA GLU A 129 0.28 22.25 14.67
C GLU A 129 -0.79 21.64 13.72
N GLY A 130 -1.15 22.32 12.62
CA GLY A 130 -2.05 21.84 11.58
C GLY A 130 -1.39 21.22 10.34
N GLU A 131 -0.06 21.31 10.21
CA GLU A 131 0.70 20.80 9.04
C GLU A 131 1.72 19.72 9.44
N ARG A 132 1.40 18.88 10.43
CA ARG A 132 2.15 17.64 10.66
C ARG A 132 1.71 16.62 9.60
N PRO A 133 2.61 16.04 8.79
CA PRO A 133 2.22 15.00 7.84
C PRO A 133 1.91 13.72 8.63
N LEU A 134 0.64 13.57 9.02
CA LEU A 134 0.02 12.26 9.25
C LEU A 134 -0.12 11.59 7.88
N ASP A 135 0.19 10.30 7.84
CA ASP A 135 0.12 9.44 6.66
C ASP A 135 -1.15 9.69 5.83
N ALA A 136 -1.03 10.21 4.60
CA ALA A 136 -2.16 10.29 3.67
C ALA A 136 -1.71 10.33 2.19
N GLU A 137 -1.99 9.23 1.51
CA GLU A 137 -2.27 9.21 0.08
C GLU A 137 -3.49 10.12 -0.19
N THR A 138 -3.31 11.26 -0.85
CA THR A 138 -4.40 11.93 -1.57
C THR A 138 -3.87 12.72 -2.77
N VAL A 139 -4.29 12.22 -3.94
CA VAL A 139 -4.56 12.85 -5.24
C VAL A 139 -4.22 14.34 -5.37
N ALA A 140 -3.32 14.65 -6.29
CA ALA A 140 -3.13 15.99 -6.81
C ALA A 140 -4.33 16.37 -7.69
N GLU A 141 -5.17 17.30 -7.23
CA GLU A 141 -5.98 18.15 -8.10
C GLU A 141 -5.30 19.51 -8.25
N GLU A 142 -5.22 19.97 -9.49
CA GLU A 142 -4.68 21.25 -9.91
C GLU A 142 -5.46 22.41 -9.27
N GLY A 143 -4.74 23.31 -8.57
CA GLY A 143 -5.32 24.49 -7.96
C GLY A 143 -4.26 25.54 -7.65
N ASP A 144 -4.22 26.57 -8.50
CA ASP A 144 -3.51 27.84 -8.37
C ASP A 144 -3.60 28.43 -6.94
N THR A 145 -2.47 28.45 -6.21
CA THR A 145 -2.30 29.28 -5.01
C THR A 145 -0.97 30.03 -5.11
N GLY A 146 -1.06 31.36 -5.13
CA GLY A 146 0.03 32.31 -5.33
C GLY A 146 1.16 32.30 -4.28
N PRO A 147 2.19 33.15 -4.48
CA PRO A 147 3.51 32.97 -3.88
C PRO A 147 3.52 33.39 -2.40
N GLY A 148 3.64 32.41 -1.50
CA GLY A 148 4.08 32.62 -0.12
C GLY A 148 5.62 32.74 -0.05
N PRO A 149 6.18 33.32 1.03
CA PRO A 149 7.59 33.70 1.13
C PRO A 149 8.50 32.51 1.48
N ALA A 150 8.54 31.49 0.63
CA ALA A 150 9.71 30.63 0.48
C ALA A 150 10.56 31.26 -0.62
N ALA A 151 11.66 31.93 -0.25
CA ALA A 151 12.55 32.56 -1.21
C ALA A 151 12.88 31.58 -2.34
N LEU A 152 12.58 31.98 -3.58
CA LEU A 152 12.76 31.25 -4.83
C LEU A 152 14.12 30.54 -4.86
N ARG A 153 14.15 29.24 -4.51
CA ARG A 153 15.32 28.39 -4.72
C ARG A 153 15.47 28.20 -6.22
N ILE A 154 16.65 28.52 -6.74
CA ILE A 154 16.92 28.32 -8.16
C ILE A 154 17.15 26.83 -8.44
N ASP A 155 16.72 26.38 -9.61
CA ASP A 155 17.13 25.09 -10.18
C ASP A 155 18.23 25.38 -11.22
N PRO A 156 19.51 25.13 -10.90
CA PRO A 156 20.63 25.48 -11.79
C PRO A 156 20.53 24.82 -13.17
N LEU A 157 20.04 23.58 -13.23
CA LEU A 157 19.93 22.86 -14.51
C LEU A 157 18.83 23.47 -15.37
N ARG A 158 17.71 23.87 -14.76
CA ARG A 158 16.63 24.54 -15.46
C ARG A 158 17.05 25.88 -16.04
N VAL A 159 17.77 26.69 -15.28
CA VAL A 159 18.25 27.99 -15.78
C VAL A 159 19.20 27.79 -16.98
N LEU A 160 20.09 26.81 -16.94
CA LEU A 160 20.98 26.49 -18.07
C LEU A 160 20.20 26.02 -19.29
N ALA A 161 19.21 25.16 -19.09
CA ALA A 161 18.36 24.64 -20.15
C ALA A 161 17.56 25.75 -20.83
N GLU A 162 16.87 26.59 -20.05
CA GLU A 162 16.10 27.73 -20.56
C GLU A 162 17.00 28.72 -21.31
N THR A 163 18.20 28.98 -20.79
CA THR A 163 19.19 29.86 -21.45
C THR A 163 19.69 29.27 -22.77
N ALA A 164 19.78 27.94 -22.87
CA ALA A 164 20.13 27.22 -24.09
C ALA A 164 18.94 27.03 -25.05
N GLY A 165 17.74 27.52 -24.70
CA GLY A 165 16.53 27.41 -25.50
C GLY A 165 15.78 26.08 -25.38
N TYR A 166 16.03 25.30 -24.34
CA TYR A 166 15.32 24.05 -24.04
C TYR A 166 14.14 24.32 -23.11
N ASP A 167 13.03 23.62 -23.36
CA ASP A 167 11.82 23.63 -22.52
C ASP A 167 11.90 22.66 -21.33
N ASP A 168 12.81 21.69 -21.42
CA ASP A 168 12.98 20.62 -20.46
C ASP A 168 14.46 20.49 -20.04
N PRO A 169 14.79 20.67 -18.74
CA PRO A 169 16.15 20.53 -18.22
C PRO A 169 16.76 19.14 -18.45
N GLU A 170 15.93 18.09 -18.44
CA GLU A 170 16.39 16.71 -18.64
C GLU A 170 16.85 16.50 -20.08
N ARG A 171 16.09 17.02 -21.06
CA ARG A 171 16.49 16.97 -22.48
C ARG A 171 17.80 17.69 -22.74
N TRP A 172 17.95 18.89 -22.17
CA TRP A 172 19.19 19.65 -22.28
C TRP A 172 20.37 18.85 -21.73
N TRP A 173 20.20 18.24 -20.55
CA TRP A 173 21.23 17.43 -19.92
C TRP A 173 21.58 16.18 -20.75
N GLU A 174 20.57 15.49 -21.28
CA GLU A 174 20.76 14.35 -22.17
C GLU A 174 21.63 14.71 -23.38
N ASP A 175 21.28 15.80 -24.06
CA ASP A 175 21.95 16.19 -25.31
C ASP A 175 23.36 16.73 -25.08
N VAL A 176 23.55 17.51 -24.01
CA VAL A 176 24.82 18.21 -23.76
C VAL A 176 25.81 17.34 -22.99
N VAL A 177 25.36 16.46 -22.09
CA VAL A 177 26.23 15.69 -21.20
C VAL A 177 26.17 14.19 -21.49
N GLU A 178 24.97 13.61 -21.58
CA GLU A 178 24.79 12.14 -21.61
C GLU A 178 25.16 11.51 -22.96
N HIS A 179 24.87 12.21 -24.05
CA HIS A 179 25.16 11.79 -25.43
C HIS A 179 26.60 12.06 -25.89
N ARG A 180 27.45 12.69 -25.08
CA ARG A 180 28.89 12.79 -25.38
C ARG A 180 29.51 11.40 -25.23
N GLY A 181 29.80 10.76 -26.36
CA GLY A 181 30.50 9.47 -26.36
C GLY A 181 31.84 9.57 -25.64
N ALA A 182 32.18 8.58 -24.81
CA ALA A 182 33.40 8.54 -24.00
C ALA A 182 34.69 8.26 -24.82
N GLY A 183 34.72 8.62 -26.11
CA GLY A 183 35.63 7.99 -27.08
C GLY A 183 36.77 8.84 -27.67
N GLU A 184 36.66 10.17 -27.76
CA GLU A 184 37.56 10.94 -28.64
C GLU A 184 38.04 12.30 -28.10
N GLY A 185 38.04 12.50 -26.77
CA GLY A 185 38.48 13.77 -26.17
C GLY A 185 39.07 13.63 -24.76
N ASP A 186 39.57 14.75 -24.24
CA ASP A 186 40.02 14.91 -22.85
C ASP A 186 38.90 14.52 -21.86
N ALA A 187 39.15 13.54 -20.99
CA ALA A 187 38.16 13.02 -20.05
C ALA A 187 37.74 14.06 -19.00
N LEU A 188 38.55 15.11 -18.79
CA LEU A 188 38.27 16.19 -17.84
C LEU A 188 37.43 17.32 -18.44
N ALA A 189 37.38 17.43 -19.77
CA ALA A 189 36.70 18.53 -20.45
C ALA A 189 35.21 18.71 -20.07
N PRO A 190 34.38 17.64 -19.87
CA PRO A 190 33.01 17.79 -19.41
C PRO A 190 32.92 18.47 -18.04
N PHE A 191 33.83 18.14 -17.13
CA PHE A 191 33.84 18.68 -15.77
C PHE A 191 34.25 20.15 -15.76
N THR A 192 35.22 20.55 -16.59
CA THR A 192 35.61 21.96 -16.74
C THR A 192 34.47 22.80 -17.30
N ALA A 193 33.78 22.32 -18.34
CA ALA A 193 32.63 23.03 -18.91
C ALA A 193 31.48 23.20 -17.88
N LEU A 194 31.25 22.17 -17.06
CA LEU A 194 30.23 22.21 -16.02
C LEU A 194 30.62 23.14 -14.85
N GLU A 195 31.90 23.15 -14.47
CA GLU A 195 32.47 24.08 -13.49
C GLU A 195 32.27 25.54 -13.92
N GLU A 196 32.55 25.87 -15.18
CA GLU A 196 32.35 27.21 -15.74
C GLU A 196 30.87 27.61 -15.73
N ALA A 197 29.97 26.72 -16.16
CA ALA A 197 28.53 26.96 -16.17
C ALA A 197 27.98 27.23 -14.75
N MET A 198 28.33 26.38 -13.78
CA MET A 198 27.90 26.54 -12.39
C MET A 198 28.53 27.78 -11.74
N GLY A 199 29.76 28.13 -12.12
CA GLY A 199 30.42 29.37 -11.70
C GLY A 199 29.63 30.60 -12.13
N ALA A 200 29.24 30.69 -13.40
CA ALA A 200 28.46 31.81 -13.95
C ALA A 200 27.09 31.96 -13.25
N LEU A 201 26.42 30.84 -12.94
CA LEU A 201 25.18 30.87 -12.17
C LEU A 201 25.39 31.39 -10.75
N ARG A 202 26.44 30.94 -10.06
CA ARG A 202 26.74 31.41 -8.69
C ARG A 202 27.15 32.88 -8.63
N GLU A 203 27.78 33.41 -9.67
CA GLU A 203 28.04 34.86 -9.77
C GLU A 203 26.75 35.67 -9.84
N THR A 204 25.72 35.14 -10.49
CA THR A 204 24.42 35.80 -10.66
C THR A 204 23.51 35.61 -9.44
N TYR A 205 23.45 34.40 -8.89
CA TYR A 205 22.44 33.98 -7.91
C TYR A 205 23.01 33.65 -6.52
N GLY A 206 24.32 33.79 -6.30
CA GLY A 206 24.96 33.51 -5.02
C GLY A 206 24.87 32.04 -4.61
N SER A 207 24.35 31.77 -3.40
CA SER A 207 24.05 30.40 -2.92
C SER A 207 22.76 29.83 -3.50
N GLY A 208 22.03 30.58 -4.33
CA GLY A 208 20.77 30.11 -4.94
C GLY A 208 19.62 29.88 -3.95
N GLY A 209 19.70 30.43 -2.74
CA GLY A 209 18.74 30.18 -1.66
C GLY A 209 19.03 28.89 -0.86
N HIS A 210 20.20 28.28 -1.05
CA HIS A 210 20.63 27.08 -0.33
C HIS A 210 21.60 27.42 0.82
N ASP A 211 21.12 28.10 1.87
CA ASP A 211 21.99 28.53 2.98
C ASP A 211 22.65 27.37 3.73
N ARG A 212 22.01 26.18 3.74
CA ARG A 212 22.60 24.94 4.27
C ARG A 212 23.84 24.50 3.50
N ASP A 213 23.93 24.80 2.21
CA ASP A 213 25.09 24.44 1.39
C ASP A 213 26.35 25.17 1.83
N LEU A 214 26.25 26.39 2.37
CA LEU A 214 27.42 27.13 2.87
C LEU A 214 28.12 26.36 4.00
N VAL A 215 27.34 25.68 4.85
CA VAL A 215 27.85 24.86 5.96
C VAL A 215 28.42 23.53 5.44
N ARG A 216 27.71 22.87 4.51
CA ARG A 216 28.19 21.65 3.84
C ARG A 216 29.50 21.88 3.12
N GLU A 217 29.59 22.93 2.30
CA GLU A 217 30.77 23.31 1.54
C GLU A 217 31.94 23.68 2.46
N ALA A 218 31.69 24.31 3.61
CA ALA A 218 32.73 24.60 4.60
C ALA A 218 33.33 23.30 5.17
N TYR A 219 32.50 22.30 5.44
CA TYR A 219 32.95 20.99 5.86
C TYR A 219 33.74 20.28 4.75
N MET A 220 33.19 20.21 3.54
CA MET A 220 33.85 19.61 2.37
C MET A 220 35.23 20.23 2.12
N ARG A 221 35.35 21.57 2.14
CA ARG A 221 36.66 22.26 2.00
C ARG A 221 37.66 21.88 3.08
N LEU A 222 37.22 21.62 4.32
CA LEU A 222 38.12 21.16 5.38
C LEU A 222 38.61 19.73 5.11
N GLN A 223 37.74 18.85 4.62
CA GLN A 223 38.10 17.47 4.26
C GLN A 223 39.04 17.41 3.06
N VAL A 224 38.77 18.19 2.01
CA VAL A 224 39.67 18.30 0.84
C VAL A 224 41.06 18.76 1.29
N ARG A 225 41.17 19.80 2.11
CA ARG A 225 42.46 20.25 2.66
C ARG A 225 43.14 19.20 3.54
N ALA A 226 42.38 18.38 4.26
CA ALA A 226 42.94 17.30 5.06
C ALA A 226 43.53 16.19 4.16
N ALA A 227 42.81 15.78 3.13
CA ALA A 227 43.28 14.81 2.15
C ALA A 227 44.51 15.32 1.39
N GLN A 228 44.55 16.59 0.99
CA GLN A 228 45.72 17.18 0.33
C GLN A 228 46.98 17.17 1.19
N ARG A 229 46.86 17.27 2.51
CA ARG A 229 48.03 17.15 3.42
C ARG A 229 48.56 15.72 3.50
N GLU A 230 47.72 14.74 3.23
CA GLU A 230 48.05 13.31 3.33
C GLU A 230 48.50 12.73 1.99
N PHE A 231 47.93 13.20 0.88
CA PHE A 231 48.10 12.64 -0.46
C PHE A 231 48.61 13.64 -1.52
N ASP A 232 49.02 14.84 -1.10
CA ASP A 232 49.40 15.95 -1.98
C ASP A 232 48.27 16.30 -2.98
N ASP A 233 48.60 16.65 -4.22
CA ASP A 233 47.61 17.01 -5.24
C ASP A 233 46.99 15.77 -5.95
N ALA A 234 47.35 14.55 -5.54
CA ALA A 234 46.80 13.31 -6.12
C ALA A 234 45.42 12.96 -5.52
N VAL A 235 44.53 13.96 -5.43
CA VAL A 235 43.19 13.87 -4.84
C VAL A 235 42.15 14.13 -5.91
N ALA A 236 41.21 13.19 -6.09
CA ALA A 236 40.01 13.42 -6.91
C ALA A 236 38.78 13.60 -6.00
N VAL A 237 37.90 14.53 -6.35
CA VAL A 237 36.66 14.82 -5.60
C VAL A 237 35.47 14.65 -6.52
N VAL A 238 34.52 13.77 -6.16
CA VAL A 238 33.26 13.56 -6.88
C VAL A 238 32.14 14.15 -6.03
N CYS A 239 31.51 15.21 -6.53
CA CYS A 239 30.43 15.92 -5.83
C CYS A 239 29.47 16.57 -6.83
N GLY A 240 28.29 16.96 -6.36
CA GLY A 240 27.33 17.74 -7.11
C GLY A 240 27.99 18.95 -7.77
N ALA A 241 27.76 19.14 -9.07
CA ALA A 241 28.40 20.19 -9.86
C ALA A 241 28.20 21.59 -9.27
N TRP A 242 27.07 21.81 -8.58
CA TRP A 242 26.79 23.03 -7.85
C TRP A 242 27.86 23.38 -6.80
N HIS A 243 28.47 22.39 -6.14
CA HIS A 243 29.46 22.61 -5.08
C HIS A 243 30.85 22.94 -5.60
N VAL A 244 31.19 22.57 -6.84
CA VAL A 244 32.56 22.70 -7.39
C VAL A 244 33.12 24.13 -7.30
N PRO A 245 32.42 25.20 -7.74
CA PRO A 245 32.95 26.56 -7.62
C PRO A 245 33.18 26.98 -6.17
N ALA A 246 32.37 26.47 -5.23
CA ALA A 246 32.53 26.75 -3.81
C ALA A 246 33.73 26.03 -3.18
N LEU A 247 34.11 24.85 -3.69
CA LEU A 247 35.30 24.12 -3.26
C LEU A 247 36.59 24.75 -3.81
N ARG A 248 36.55 25.37 -5.00
CA ARG A 248 37.66 26.17 -5.55
C ARG A 248 37.91 27.48 -4.79
N ARG A 249 36.89 28.02 -4.14
CA ARG A 249 36.96 29.33 -3.48
C ARG A 249 38.05 29.36 -2.41
N LYS A 250 38.97 30.34 -2.51
CA LYS A 250 39.98 30.59 -1.49
C LYS A 250 39.34 31.19 -0.24
N THR A 251 39.15 30.36 0.79
CA THR A 251 38.72 30.80 2.12
C THR A 251 39.68 30.31 3.20
N THR A 252 39.67 30.94 4.37
CA THR A 252 40.53 30.57 5.49
C THR A 252 39.94 29.40 6.28
N VAL A 253 40.80 28.55 6.85
CA VAL A 253 40.37 27.46 7.74
C VAL A 253 39.59 27.99 8.94
N ALA A 254 39.91 29.19 9.44
CA ALA A 254 39.20 29.82 10.54
C ALA A 254 37.75 30.20 10.17
N ALA A 255 37.53 30.72 8.96
CA ALA A 255 36.20 31.06 8.47
C ALA A 255 35.32 29.81 8.29
N ASP A 256 35.86 28.74 7.69
CA ASP A 256 35.12 27.48 7.55
C ASP A 256 34.76 26.87 8.91
N LYS A 257 35.70 26.88 9.87
CA LYS A 257 35.43 26.40 11.24
C LYS A 257 34.40 27.24 11.99
N ALA A 258 34.28 28.53 11.68
CA ALA A 258 33.29 29.40 12.31
C ALA A 258 31.86 29.00 11.89
N LEU A 259 31.64 28.63 10.63
CA LEU A 259 30.35 28.17 10.12
C LEU A 259 29.89 26.83 10.74
N LEU A 260 30.85 25.98 11.13
CA LEU A 260 30.57 24.68 11.75
C LEU A 260 30.41 24.75 13.28
N LYS A 261 30.71 25.89 13.89
CA LYS A 261 30.69 26.03 15.35
C LYS A 261 29.27 26.19 15.86
N GLY A 262 28.89 25.39 16.85
CA GLY A 262 27.59 25.50 17.52
C GLY A 262 26.44 24.80 16.79
N LEU A 263 26.72 24.02 15.75
CA LEU A 263 25.70 23.24 15.05
C LEU A 263 25.08 22.19 15.99
N PRO A 264 23.74 22.00 15.94
CA PRO A 264 23.05 20.99 16.74
C PRO A 264 23.48 19.59 16.30
N LYS A 265 23.47 18.61 17.22
CA LYS A 265 23.94 17.24 16.98
C LYS A 265 22.98 16.22 17.57
N VAL A 266 22.78 15.12 16.86
CA VAL A 266 22.07 13.93 17.36
C VAL A 266 22.93 12.69 17.15
N LYS A 267 22.86 11.69 18.03
CA LYS A 267 23.59 10.44 17.80
C LYS A 267 22.95 9.69 16.63
N THR A 268 23.75 9.31 15.64
CA THR A 268 23.28 8.65 14.41
C THR A 268 23.91 7.28 14.22
N ASP A 269 23.20 6.39 13.54
CA ASP A 269 23.70 5.14 13.03
C ASP A 269 23.39 5.04 11.52
N LEU A 270 24.26 4.38 10.77
CA LEU A 270 24.16 4.30 9.31
C LEU A 270 24.25 2.86 8.81
N THR A 271 23.47 2.55 7.77
CA THR A 271 23.57 1.27 7.06
C THR A 271 23.15 1.38 5.59
N TRP A 272 23.46 0.35 4.80
CA TRP A 272 22.92 0.16 3.46
C TRP A 272 21.53 -0.45 3.52
N VAL A 273 20.59 0.10 2.75
CA VAL A 273 19.27 -0.49 2.55
C VAL A 273 18.96 -0.65 1.05
N PRO A 274 18.21 -1.69 0.66
CA PRO A 274 17.66 -1.79 -0.69
C PRO A 274 16.83 -0.56 -1.05
N TRP A 275 17.00 -0.07 -2.27
CA TRP A 275 16.20 1.04 -2.81
C TRP A 275 15.46 0.59 -4.06
N THR A 276 14.57 1.43 -4.60
CA THR A 276 13.81 1.13 -5.81
C THR A 276 13.92 2.23 -6.84
N HIS A 277 13.80 1.87 -8.13
CA HIS A 277 13.70 2.86 -9.20
C HIS A 277 12.50 3.82 -9.00
N ARG A 278 11.34 3.32 -8.60
CA ARG A 278 10.16 4.18 -8.29
C ARG A 278 10.41 5.20 -7.18
N ARG A 279 11.31 4.89 -6.23
CA ARG A 279 11.68 5.84 -5.17
C ARG A 279 12.76 6.81 -5.63
N LEU A 280 13.64 6.41 -6.56
CA LEU A 280 14.51 7.36 -7.25
C LEU A 280 13.71 8.43 -8.01
N SER A 281 12.53 8.08 -8.54
CA SER A 281 11.72 9.01 -9.34
C SER A 281 10.81 9.95 -8.55
N ARG A 282 10.73 9.83 -7.24
CA ARG A 282 9.99 10.81 -6.44
C ARG A 282 10.79 12.11 -6.35
N SER A 283 10.12 13.23 -6.63
CA SER A 283 10.65 14.59 -6.49
C SER A 283 10.51 15.15 -5.07
N SER A 284 9.66 14.55 -4.24
CA SER A 284 9.44 14.92 -2.84
C SER A 284 9.83 13.80 -1.86
N GLY A 285 10.14 14.17 -0.62
CA GLY A 285 10.63 13.25 0.41
C GLY A 285 12.09 12.84 0.18
N TYR A 286 12.38 11.55 0.32
CA TYR A 286 13.74 10.98 0.23
C TYR A 286 14.15 10.51 -1.18
N GLY A 287 13.38 10.89 -2.20
CA GLY A 287 13.65 10.50 -3.58
C GLY A 287 14.79 11.30 -4.23
N ALA A 288 15.33 10.79 -5.33
CA ALA A 288 16.41 11.42 -6.08
C ALA A 288 15.93 12.43 -7.13
N GLY A 289 14.61 12.54 -7.37
CA GLY A 289 14.02 13.43 -8.36
C GLY A 289 14.35 13.06 -9.82
N ILE A 290 14.63 11.78 -10.12
CA ILE A 290 14.94 11.33 -11.48
C ILE A 290 13.67 10.83 -12.16
N ASP A 291 13.16 11.50 -13.18
CA ASP A 291 11.89 11.08 -13.78
C ASP A 291 11.92 9.71 -14.48
N SER A 292 13.10 9.26 -14.95
CA SER A 292 13.24 8.07 -15.80
C SER A 292 14.40 7.12 -15.44
N PRO A 293 14.47 6.59 -14.20
CA PRO A 293 15.59 5.79 -13.72
C PRO A 293 15.78 4.48 -14.49
N GLY A 294 14.72 3.88 -15.02
CA GLY A 294 14.80 2.68 -15.85
C GLY A 294 15.38 2.95 -17.24
N TRP A 295 15.11 4.11 -17.82
CA TRP A 295 15.75 4.59 -19.05
C TRP A 295 17.25 4.85 -18.83
N TYR A 296 17.62 5.55 -17.76
CA TYR A 296 19.03 5.81 -17.43
C TYR A 296 19.81 4.54 -17.07
N GLY A 297 19.19 3.62 -16.35
CA GLY A 297 19.76 2.29 -16.12
C GLY A 297 20.01 1.53 -17.43
N HIS A 298 19.12 1.68 -18.41
CA HIS A 298 19.31 1.10 -19.75
C HIS A 298 20.46 1.78 -20.50
N LEU A 299 20.51 3.11 -20.57
CA LEU A 299 21.60 3.86 -21.20
C LEU A 299 22.97 3.57 -20.59
N PHE A 300 23.02 3.26 -19.30
CA PHE A 300 24.26 2.84 -18.64
C PHE A 300 24.69 1.43 -19.02
N SER A 301 23.74 0.49 -18.99
CA SER A 301 24.00 -0.94 -19.16
C SER A 301 24.17 -1.36 -20.63
N ALA A 302 23.62 -0.58 -21.57
CA ALA A 302 23.68 -0.82 -23.00
C ALA A 302 24.47 0.30 -23.72
N PRO A 303 25.82 0.28 -23.65
CA PRO A 303 26.65 1.31 -24.29
C PRO A 303 26.59 1.25 -25.82
N ASP A 304 26.28 0.09 -26.39
CA ASP A 304 26.12 -0.11 -27.83
C ASP A 304 24.63 -0.18 -28.21
N ARG A 305 24.26 0.60 -29.24
CA ARG A 305 22.91 0.60 -29.84
C ARG A 305 21.78 0.80 -28.81
N PRO A 306 21.83 1.89 -28.01
CA PRO A 306 20.91 2.11 -26.90
C PRO A 306 19.46 2.17 -27.36
N VAL A 307 19.18 2.84 -28.49
CA VAL A 307 17.82 3.01 -29.02
C VAL A 307 17.24 1.68 -29.49
N GLU A 308 17.98 0.89 -30.25
CA GLU A 308 17.46 -0.37 -30.80
C GLU A 308 17.24 -1.42 -29.71
N ARG A 309 18.14 -1.49 -28.72
CA ARG A 309 17.96 -2.37 -27.57
C ARG A 309 16.79 -1.94 -26.69
N TRP A 310 16.58 -0.64 -26.53
CA TRP A 310 15.43 -0.12 -25.79
C TRP A 310 14.11 -0.50 -26.45
N LEU A 311 13.97 -0.21 -27.75
CA LEU A 311 12.74 -0.50 -28.49
C LEU A 311 12.49 -2.02 -28.60
N THR A 312 13.55 -2.82 -28.63
CA THR A 312 13.43 -4.29 -28.52
C THR A 312 12.91 -4.72 -27.15
N LYS A 313 13.37 -4.09 -26.06
CA LYS A 313 12.90 -4.33 -24.70
C LYS A 313 11.42 -3.95 -24.54
N VAL A 314 11.00 -2.81 -25.10
CA VAL A 314 9.61 -2.37 -25.14
C VAL A 314 8.73 -3.37 -25.89
N ALA A 315 9.16 -3.82 -27.08
CA ALA A 315 8.44 -4.84 -27.83
C ALA A 315 8.31 -6.17 -27.06
N GLY A 316 9.34 -6.53 -26.29
CA GLY A 316 9.30 -7.70 -25.39
C GLY A 316 8.24 -7.58 -24.30
N LEU A 317 8.16 -6.42 -23.64
CA LEU A 317 7.13 -6.14 -22.64
C LEU A 317 5.72 -6.21 -23.24
N LEU A 318 5.49 -5.53 -24.36
CA LEU A 318 4.19 -5.51 -25.02
C LEU A 318 3.74 -6.92 -25.45
N ARG A 319 4.66 -7.76 -25.95
CA ARG A 319 4.36 -9.16 -26.27
C ARG A 319 4.00 -9.99 -25.04
N ALA A 320 4.61 -9.73 -23.88
CA ALA A 320 4.30 -10.43 -22.65
C ALA A 320 2.87 -10.12 -22.15
N GLU A 321 2.32 -8.98 -22.56
CA GLU A 321 0.92 -8.57 -22.33
C GLU A 321 0.04 -8.84 -23.56
N ASP A 322 0.37 -9.89 -24.32
CA ASP A 322 -0.38 -10.38 -25.49
C ASP A 322 -0.61 -9.36 -26.62
N ARG A 323 0.23 -8.31 -26.73
CA ARG A 323 0.20 -7.38 -27.88
C ARG A 323 1.03 -7.90 -29.05
N ILE A 324 0.49 -7.74 -30.26
CA ILE A 324 1.12 -8.20 -31.51
C ILE A 324 2.16 -7.18 -31.99
N VAL A 325 3.36 -7.22 -31.40
CA VAL A 325 4.49 -6.38 -31.85
C VAL A 325 5.49 -7.20 -32.64
N SER A 326 5.67 -6.94 -33.94
CA SER A 326 6.64 -7.67 -34.78
C SER A 326 8.02 -6.99 -34.80
N SER A 327 9.04 -7.66 -35.34
CA SER A 327 10.35 -7.01 -35.56
C SER A 327 10.27 -5.85 -36.56
N ALA A 328 9.29 -5.84 -37.47
CA ALA A 328 9.06 -4.72 -38.37
C ALA A 328 8.63 -3.46 -37.61
N HIS A 329 7.82 -3.60 -36.55
CA HIS A 329 7.46 -2.48 -35.67
C HIS A 329 8.69 -1.91 -34.94
N VAL A 330 9.62 -2.78 -34.51
CA VAL A 330 10.87 -2.31 -33.88
C VAL A 330 11.73 -1.51 -34.86
N ILE A 331 11.92 -2.03 -36.08
CA ILE A 331 12.70 -1.34 -37.13
C ILE A 331 12.09 0.02 -37.46
N GLU A 332 10.76 0.08 -37.64
CA GLU A 332 10.08 1.33 -37.96
C GLU A 332 10.09 2.31 -36.77
N ALA A 333 9.95 1.82 -35.54
CA ALA A 333 10.06 2.67 -34.35
C ALA A 333 11.47 3.28 -34.19
N VAL A 334 12.54 2.51 -34.49
CA VAL A 334 13.91 3.04 -34.49
C VAL A 334 14.04 4.16 -35.52
N ARG A 335 13.61 3.89 -36.76
CA ARG A 335 13.65 4.85 -37.85
C ARG A 335 12.84 6.12 -37.54
N LEU A 336 11.67 5.96 -36.94
CA LEU A 336 10.83 7.08 -36.53
C LEU A 336 11.49 7.89 -35.41
N ALA A 337 12.07 7.25 -34.40
CA ALA A 337 12.78 7.94 -33.32
C ALA A 337 13.97 8.77 -33.87
N GLU A 338 14.75 8.20 -34.80
CA GLU A 338 15.83 8.92 -35.51
C GLU A 338 15.31 10.11 -36.33
N THR A 339 14.20 9.92 -37.04
CA THR A 339 13.57 10.99 -37.82
C THR A 339 13.06 12.12 -36.92
N LEU A 340 12.43 11.78 -35.78
CA LEU A 340 11.96 12.75 -34.80
C LEU A 340 13.12 13.52 -34.17
N ALA A 341 14.23 12.85 -33.85
CA ALA A 341 15.43 13.50 -33.33
C ALA A 341 15.98 14.52 -34.32
N ALA A 342 16.11 14.14 -35.60
CA ALA A 342 16.57 15.04 -36.66
C ALA A 342 15.60 16.23 -36.86
N MET A 343 14.29 15.99 -36.84
CA MET A 343 13.29 17.07 -36.94
C MET A 343 13.34 18.04 -35.76
N ARG A 344 13.70 17.55 -34.57
CA ARG A 344 13.84 18.35 -33.34
C ARG A 344 15.24 18.97 -33.18
N GLY A 345 16.15 18.75 -34.14
CA GLY A 345 17.52 19.25 -34.07
C GLY A 345 18.38 18.60 -32.99
N ARG A 346 18.00 17.40 -32.51
CA ARG A 346 18.73 16.65 -31.48
C ARG A 346 19.88 15.84 -32.10
N PRO A 347 21.01 15.68 -31.38
CA PRO A 347 22.13 14.88 -31.87
C PRO A 347 21.81 13.38 -31.92
N LEU A 348 21.01 12.87 -30.98
CA LEU A 348 20.60 11.47 -30.88
C LEU A 348 19.16 11.36 -30.35
N PRO A 349 18.43 10.25 -30.61
CA PRO A 349 17.09 10.04 -30.06
C PRO A 349 17.14 9.82 -28.55
N GLY A 350 16.40 10.63 -27.79
CA GLY A 350 16.24 10.47 -26.35
C GLY A 350 14.95 9.75 -25.98
N LEU A 351 14.58 9.86 -24.69
CA LEU A 351 13.36 9.21 -24.19
C LEU A 351 12.09 9.74 -24.86
N SER A 352 12.01 11.03 -25.16
CA SER A 352 10.85 11.65 -25.82
C SER A 352 10.62 11.06 -27.23
N GLU A 353 11.66 11.00 -28.07
CA GLU A 353 11.52 10.49 -29.43
C GLU A 353 11.21 8.99 -29.44
N THR A 354 11.82 8.23 -28.53
CA THR A 354 11.53 6.79 -28.42
C THR A 354 10.12 6.53 -27.90
N THR A 355 9.63 7.33 -26.95
CA THR A 355 8.26 7.23 -26.41
C THR A 355 7.23 7.58 -27.49
N ASP A 356 7.45 8.66 -28.26
CA ASP A 356 6.59 9.04 -29.37
C ASP A 356 6.58 7.98 -30.47
N ALA A 357 7.75 7.39 -30.77
CA ALA A 357 7.85 6.31 -31.75
C ALA A 357 7.12 5.03 -31.30
N VAL A 358 7.22 4.67 -30.01
CA VAL A 358 6.47 3.56 -29.41
C VAL A 358 4.97 3.84 -29.49
N ARG A 359 4.53 5.05 -29.13
CA ARG A 359 3.13 5.46 -29.21
C ARG A 359 2.58 5.27 -30.62
N ALA A 360 3.30 5.78 -31.63
CA ALA A 360 2.84 5.74 -33.01
C ALA A 360 2.89 4.33 -33.64
N VAL A 361 3.96 3.58 -33.41
CA VAL A 361 4.26 2.34 -34.15
C VAL A 361 3.83 1.08 -33.41
N MET A 362 3.98 1.05 -32.08
CA MET A 362 3.73 -0.16 -31.27
C MET A 362 2.42 -0.13 -30.50
N CYS A 363 1.90 1.07 -30.23
CA CYS A 363 0.69 1.29 -29.43
C CYS A 363 -0.51 1.80 -30.23
N GLU A 364 -0.38 1.91 -31.56
CA GLU A 364 -1.45 2.39 -32.46
C GLU A 364 -2.04 3.76 -32.06
N GLY A 365 -1.21 4.63 -31.45
CA GLY A 365 -1.60 5.96 -30.96
C GLY A 365 -2.24 5.97 -29.56
N SER A 366 -2.41 4.81 -28.91
CA SER A 366 -3.05 4.71 -27.60
C SER A 366 -2.09 4.97 -26.43
N ASP A 367 -2.52 5.76 -25.46
CA ASP A 367 -1.75 6.04 -24.24
C ASP A 367 -1.85 4.93 -23.19
N VAL A 368 -2.88 4.07 -23.25
CA VAL A 368 -3.07 2.97 -22.29
C VAL A 368 -1.91 1.95 -22.28
N PRO A 369 -1.50 1.36 -23.43
CA PRO A 369 -0.31 0.50 -23.45
C PRO A 369 1.00 1.29 -23.25
N LEU A 370 1.00 2.60 -23.49
CA LEU A 370 2.16 3.46 -23.26
C LEU A 370 2.40 3.70 -21.77
N GLU A 371 1.34 3.86 -20.97
CA GLU A 371 1.41 3.97 -19.51
C GLU A 371 2.08 2.73 -18.90
N LEU A 372 1.75 1.53 -19.39
CA LEU A 372 2.43 0.32 -18.97
C LEU A 372 3.95 0.38 -19.24
N VAL A 373 4.35 0.86 -20.43
CA VAL A 373 5.78 1.03 -20.78
C VAL A 373 6.44 2.06 -19.86
N ARG A 374 5.74 3.16 -19.57
CA ARG A 374 6.20 4.19 -18.64
C ARG A 374 6.46 3.60 -17.24
N ASP A 375 5.49 2.87 -16.70
CA ASP A 375 5.56 2.31 -15.35
C ASP A 375 6.64 1.21 -15.25
N ARG A 376 6.61 0.24 -16.17
CA ARG A 376 7.43 -0.99 -16.09
C ARG A 376 8.85 -0.82 -16.64
N LEU A 377 9.09 0.13 -17.55
CA LEU A 377 10.40 0.30 -18.19
C LEU A 377 11.01 1.67 -17.96
N VAL A 378 10.27 2.77 -18.18
CA VAL A 378 10.83 4.13 -18.06
C VAL A 378 11.17 4.45 -16.61
N VAL A 379 10.22 4.26 -15.69
CA VAL A 379 10.49 4.27 -14.26
C VAL A 379 11.16 2.97 -13.88
N GLY A 380 10.47 1.86 -14.10
CA GLY A 380 11.00 0.53 -13.86
C GLY A 380 10.83 0.06 -12.42
N ASP A 381 10.95 -1.26 -12.28
CA ASP A 381 10.54 -1.99 -11.07
C ASP A 381 11.72 -2.62 -10.31
N VAL A 382 12.93 -2.14 -10.59
CA VAL A 382 14.15 -2.70 -10.01
C VAL A 382 14.20 -2.37 -8.52
N LEU A 383 14.32 -3.41 -7.70
CA LEU A 383 14.66 -3.36 -6.28
C LEU A 383 16.11 -3.80 -6.12
N GLY A 384 16.93 -2.98 -5.46
CA GLY A 384 18.31 -3.35 -5.16
C GLY A 384 18.44 -4.44 -4.11
N GLN A 385 19.67 -4.83 -3.82
CA GLN A 385 20.02 -5.89 -2.89
C GLN A 385 21.22 -5.46 -2.07
N VAL A 386 21.19 -5.80 -0.78
CA VAL A 386 22.24 -5.50 0.20
C VAL A 386 22.67 -6.83 0.83
N PRO A 387 23.98 -7.07 1.02
CA PRO A 387 24.47 -8.33 1.57
C PRO A 387 24.01 -8.53 3.04
N PRO A 388 23.80 -9.79 3.48
CA PRO A 388 23.46 -10.12 4.87
C PRO A 388 24.51 -9.68 5.92
N SER A 389 25.74 -9.41 5.46
CA SER A 389 26.85 -8.90 6.28
C SER A 389 26.68 -7.43 6.67
N ALA A 390 25.83 -6.67 5.97
CA ALA A 390 25.58 -5.27 6.27
C ALA A 390 25.06 -5.09 7.72
N PRO A 391 25.47 -4.01 8.42
CA PRO A 391 24.94 -3.68 9.74
C PRO A 391 23.41 -3.59 9.69
N ALA A 392 22.72 -4.26 10.60
CA ALA A 392 21.27 -4.25 10.63
C ALA A 392 20.78 -4.42 12.05
N VAL A 393 19.67 -3.76 12.38
CA VAL A 393 18.99 -3.97 13.66
C VAL A 393 18.60 -5.45 13.82
N PRO A 394 18.60 -6.02 15.04
CA PRO A 394 18.29 -7.44 15.25
C PRO A 394 16.96 -7.88 14.61
N LEU A 395 15.93 -7.02 14.65
CA LEU A 395 14.63 -7.29 14.06
C LEU A 395 14.69 -7.48 12.53
N GLN A 396 15.50 -6.67 11.82
CA GLN A 396 15.73 -6.79 10.38
C GLN A 396 16.39 -8.13 10.04
N ARG A 397 17.35 -8.57 10.85
CA ARG A 397 18.01 -9.88 10.68
C ARG A 397 17.05 -11.04 10.87
N ASP A 398 16.16 -10.93 11.85
CA ASP A 398 15.10 -11.93 12.06
C ASP A 398 14.12 -11.97 10.88
N LEU A 399 13.67 -10.81 10.39
CA LEU A 399 12.80 -10.74 9.23
C LEU A 399 13.46 -11.36 7.98
N ALA A 400 14.71 -11.03 7.69
CA ALA A 400 15.45 -11.60 6.56
C ALA A 400 15.59 -13.14 6.66
N ARG A 401 15.71 -13.68 7.87
CA ARG A 401 15.70 -15.13 8.13
C ARG A 401 14.33 -15.73 7.83
N LEU A 402 13.25 -15.07 8.27
CA LEU A 402 11.86 -15.51 8.04
C LEU A 402 11.50 -15.46 6.54
N GLN A 403 11.90 -14.40 5.83
CA GLN A 403 11.72 -14.26 4.38
C GLN A 403 12.34 -15.41 3.60
N ARG A 404 13.60 -15.77 3.92
CA ARG A 404 14.30 -16.93 3.31
C ARG A 404 13.61 -18.25 3.63
N ARG A 405 13.22 -18.48 4.89
CA ARG A 405 12.54 -19.71 5.32
C ARG A 405 11.20 -19.90 4.61
N LEU A 406 10.39 -18.84 4.52
CA LEU A 406 9.03 -18.88 3.94
C LEU A 406 9.01 -18.67 2.42
N ARG A 407 10.19 -18.45 1.81
CA ARG A 407 10.37 -18.12 0.40
C ARG A 407 9.54 -16.91 -0.05
N LEU A 408 9.40 -15.93 0.83
CA LEU A 408 8.74 -14.66 0.54
C LEU A 408 9.80 -13.63 0.16
N LYS A 409 9.91 -13.36 -1.15
CA LYS A 409 10.84 -12.35 -1.66
C LYS A 409 10.20 -10.96 -1.60
N PRO A 410 10.91 -9.93 -1.12
CA PRO A 410 10.50 -8.54 -1.27
C PRO A 410 10.57 -8.14 -2.74
N GLU A 411 9.53 -7.49 -3.23
CA GLU A 411 9.41 -7.03 -4.62
C GLU A 411 8.86 -5.61 -4.60
N ALA A 412 9.41 -4.72 -5.43
CA ALA A 412 8.92 -3.34 -5.56
C ALA A 412 7.54 -3.27 -6.24
N LEU A 413 7.22 -4.31 -7.02
CA LEU A 413 5.93 -4.46 -7.66
C LEU A 413 4.88 -5.02 -6.73
N GLU A 414 3.65 -4.58 -6.96
CA GLU A 414 2.50 -5.22 -6.35
C GLU A 414 2.38 -6.66 -6.86
N ARG A 415 2.36 -7.61 -5.93
CA ARG A 415 2.09 -9.02 -6.20
C ARG A 415 0.91 -9.49 -5.38
N GLU A 416 -0.09 -10.04 -6.05
CA GLU A 416 -1.17 -10.76 -5.38
C GLU A 416 -0.69 -12.16 -4.96
N LEU A 417 -0.93 -12.51 -3.70
CA LEU A 417 -0.57 -13.78 -3.10
C LEU A 417 -1.82 -14.41 -2.48
N GLU A 418 -2.28 -15.50 -3.07
CA GLU A 418 -3.31 -16.34 -2.48
C GLU A 418 -2.70 -17.40 -1.56
N LEU A 419 -3.19 -17.48 -0.32
CA LEU A 419 -2.73 -18.40 0.71
C LEU A 419 -3.85 -19.38 1.07
N ASP A 420 -3.52 -20.68 1.13
CA ASP A 420 -4.40 -21.71 1.68
C ASP A 420 -3.95 -22.06 3.10
N LEU A 421 -4.72 -21.62 4.10
CA LEU A 421 -4.37 -21.74 5.52
C LEU A 421 -4.27 -23.18 6.04
N ARG A 422 -4.75 -24.16 5.27
CA ARG A 422 -4.58 -25.59 5.60
C ARG A 422 -3.15 -26.08 5.35
N LYS A 423 -2.39 -25.35 4.53
CA LYS A 423 -0.97 -25.62 4.27
C LYS A 423 -0.12 -24.89 5.29
N GLU A 424 0.71 -25.62 6.03
CA GLU A 424 1.54 -25.07 7.11
C GLU A 424 2.41 -23.88 6.67
N ASN A 425 2.99 -23.95 5.47
CA ASN A 425 3.82 -22.85 4.95
C ASN A 425 3.01 -21.60 4.61
N ASP A 426 1.79 -21.74 4.07
CA ASP A 426 0.93 -20.60 3.75
C ASP A 426 0.30 -19.99 5.01
N ALA A 427 -0.04 -20.81 6.00
CA ALA A 427 -0.39 -20.34 7.34
C ALA A 427 0.76 -19.56 7.97
N ALA A 428 2.01 -20.03 7.86
CA ALA A 428 3.18 -19.33 8.36
C ALA A 428 3.44 -17.99 7.65
N ARG A 429 3.14 -17.90 6.34
CA ARG A 429 3.18 -16.64 5.56
C ARG A 429 2.13 -15.65 6.04
N SER A 430 0.88 -16.10 6.21
CA SER A 430 -0.22 -15.27 6.74
C SER A 430 0.14 -14.71 8.11
N ARG A 431 0.60 -15.56 9.04
CA ARG A 431 1.03 -15.13 10.39
C ARG A 431 2.13 -14.08 10.35
N LEU A 432 3.14 -14.24 9.48
CA LEU A 432 4.19 -13.23 9.33
C LEU A 432 3.61 -11.88 8.89
N LEU A 433 2.74 -11.86 7.88
CA LEU A 433 2.14 -10.63 7.36
C LEU A 433 1.28 -9.93 8.41
N HIS A 434 0.49 -10.68 9.18
CA HIS A 434 -0.29 -10.13 10.29
C HIS A 434 0.60 -9.55 11.41
N ARG A 435 1.70 -10.23 11.78
CA ARG A 435 2.66 -9.71 12.77
C ARG A 435 3.30 -8.40 12.30
N LEU A 436 3.68 -8.32 11.03
CA LEU A 436 4.25 -7.10 10.45
C LEU A 436 3.23 -5.95 10.44
N ARG A 437 1.97 -6.22 10.09
CA ARG A 437 0.90 -5.21 10.16
C ARG A 437 0.68 -4.69 11.58
N LEU A 438 0.68 -5.57 12.59
CA LEU A 438 0.62 -5.15 14.00
C LEU A 438 1.77 -4.19 14.34
N LEU A 439 2.98 -4.47 13.84
CA LEU A 439 4.14 -3.61 14.02
C LEU A 439 4.07 -2.28 13.24
N GLY A 440 3.09 -2.08 12.35
CA GLY A 440 3.00 -0.92 11.47
C GLY A 440 3.88 -1.06 10.20
N ILE A 441 4.32 -2.28 9.89
CA ILE A 441 5.12 -2.60 8.71
C ILE A 441 4.18 -3.14 7.64
N ALA A 442 3.66 -2.24 6.79
CA ALA A 442 2.69 -2.54 5.73
C ALA A 442 3.33 -3.20 4.50
N TRP A 443 4.04 -4.33 4.68
CA TRP A 443 4.57 -5.10 3.54
C TRP A 443 3.46 -5.81 2.75
N GLY A 444 2.36 -6.15 3.42
CA GLY A 444 1.21 -6.78 2.78
C GLY A 444 -0.11 -6.26 3.31
N GLU A 445 -1.08 -6.09 2.42
CA GLU A 445 -2.45 -5.71 2.73
C GLU A 445 -3.43 -6.82 2.32
N PRO A 446 -4.43 -7.16 3.15
CA PRO A 446 -5.46 -8.09 2.76
C PRO A 446 -6.29 -7.53 1.60
N ALA A 447 -6.57 -8.37 0.61
CA ALA A 447 -7.45 -8.07 -0.50
C ALA A 447 -8.68 -8.99 -0.46
N ALA A 448 -9.80 -8.53 -1.01
CA ALA A 448 -11.00 -9.34 -1.13
C ALA A 448 -10.75 -10.52 -2.09
N SER A 449 -10.91 -11.75 -1.58
CA SER A 449 -10.77 -12.96 -2.40
C SER A 449 -11.90 -13.04 -3.41
N ARG A 450 -11.57 -13.20 -4.70
CA ARG A 450 -12.57 -13.37 -5.76
C ARG A 450 -13.18 -14.77 -5.66
N GLY A 451 -14.50 -14.84 -5.44
CA GLY A 451 -15.28 -16.08 -5.61
C GLY A 451 -15.12 -17.16 -4.53
N SER A 452 -14.68 -16.81 -3.31
CA SER A 452 -14.54 -17.77 -2.21
C SER A 452 -15.33 -17.31 -0.97
N THR A 453 -16.29 -18.12 -0.53
CA THR A 453 -17.01 -17.97 0.74
C THR A 453 -16.34 -18.69 1.92
N GLY A 454 -15.17 -19.33 1.69
CA GLY A 454 -14.45 -20.12 2.69
C GLY A 454 -13.43 -19.31 3.50
N THR A 455 -13.38 -19.54 4.81
CA THR A 455 -12.44 -18.91 5.77
C THR A 455 -11.01 -19.46 5.70
N PHE A 456 -10.74 -20.41 4.81
CA PHE A 456 -9.44 -21.06 4.67
C PHE A 456 -8.55 -20.40 3.61
N ARG A 457 -9.06 -19.46 2.81
CA ARG A 457 -8.25 -18.71 1.84
C ARG A 457 -8.10 -17.26 2.26
N GLU A 458 -6.89 -16.75 2.08
CA GLU A 458 -6.59 -15.33 2.22
C GLU A 458 -5.90 -14.82 0.97
N THR A 459 -6.33 -13.68 0.46
CA THR A 459 -5.66 -12.98 -0.64
C THR A 459 -4.94 -11.77 -0.07
N TRP A 460 -3.67 -11.61 -0.45
CA TRP A 460 -2.81 -10.52 0.01
C TRP A 460 -2.20 -9.78 -1.17
N ARG A 461 -2.12 -8.46 -1.10
CA ARG A 461 -1.31 -7.64 -2.01
C ARG A 461 -0.02 -7.29 -1.30
N LEU A 462 1.10 -7.71 -1.87
CA LEU A 462 2.44 -7.49 -1.32
C LEU A 462 3.16 -6.42 -2.13
N ARG A 463 3.76 -5.44 -1.45
CA ARG A 463 4.60 -4.41 -2.06
C ARG A 463 5.69 -4.01 -1.08
N TRP A 464 6.96 -4.07 -1.49
CA TRP A 464 8.07 -3.64 -0.66
C TRP A 464 8.46 -2.19 -0.96
N GLU A 465 8.49 -1.36 0.08
CA GLU A 465 8.95 0.02 0.01
C GLU A 465 10.16 0.25 0.92
N PRO A 466 11.12 1.09 0.53
CA PRO A 466 12.32 1.34 1.35
C PRO A 466 12.03 1.84 2.76
N GLU A 467 10.96 2.62 2.94
CA GLU A 467 10.48 3.15 4.23
C GLU A 467 10.13 2.02 5.22
N LEU A 468 9.79 0.83 4.73
CA LEU A 468 9.60 -0.33 5.59
C LEU A 468 10.88 -0.66 6.38
N SER A 469 12.07 -0.34 5.86
CA SER A 469 13.33 -0.50 6.60
C SER A 469 13.41 0.40 7.83
N VAL A 470 12.85 1.63 7.75
CA VAL A 470 12.75 2.56 8.88
C VAL A 470 11.68 2.07 9.85
N ARG A 471 10.50 1.65 9.36
CA ARG A 471 9.45 1.06 10.21
C ARG A 471 9.95 -0.18 10.96
N ILE A 472 10.85 -0.96 10.38
CA ILE A 472 11.50 -2.10 11.05
C ILE A 472 12.49 -1.62 12.13
N ALA A 473 13.24 -0.54 11.90
CA ALA A 473 14.12 0.04 12.92
C ALA A 473 13.30 0.60 14.10
N GLU A 474 12.21 1.32 13.83
CA GLU A 474 11.26 1.82 14.84
C GLU A 474 10.64 0.66 15.64
N ALA A 475 10.21 -0.39 14.95
CA ALA A 475 9.62 -1.57 15.58
C ALA A 475 10.63 -2.34 16.47
N GLY A 476 11.93 -2.11 16.30
CA GLY A 476 12.99 -2.71 17.11
C GLY A 476 12.90 -2.37 18.60
N VAL A 477 12.24 -1.26 18.97
CA VAL A 477 11.99 -0.88 20.38
C VAL A 477 11.15 -1.93 21.11
N TRP A 478 10.25 -2.62 20.39
CA TRP A 478 9.38 -3.65 20.96
C TRP A 478 10.06 -5.02 21.12
N GLY A 479 11.17 -5.27 20.42
CA GLY A 479 11.92 -6.51 20.56
C GLY A 479 12.87 -6.84 19.40
N THR A 480 13.65 -7.90 19.59
CA THR A 480 14.70 -8.32 18.64
C THR A 480 14.21 -9.31 17.58
N THR A 481 13.01 -9.86 17.73
CA THR A 481 12.36 -10.78 16.77
C THR A 481 10.96 -10.29 16.43
N VAL A 482 10.45 -10.64 15.26
CA VAL A 482 9.11 -10.24 14.79
C VAL A 482 8.03 -10.76 15.74
N LEU A 483 8.20 -11.97 16.27
CA LEU A 483 7.28 -12.55 17.25
C LEU A 483 7.29 -11.78 18.58
N SER A 484 8.48 -11.55 19.16
CA SER A 484 8.59 -10.85 20.44
C SER A 484 8.12 -9.40 20.34
N ALA A 485 8.48 -8.71 19.26
CA ALA A 485 8.10 -7.32 19.01
C ALA A 485 6.59 -7.20 18.84
N ALA A 486 5.96 -8.05 18.02
CA ALA A 486 4.51 -8.02 17.84
C ALA A 486 3.76 -8.37 19.14
N THR A 487 4.31 -9.28 19.96
CA THR A 487 3.74 -9.63 21.28
C THR A 487 3.78 -8.44 22.24
N ALA A 488 4.94 -7.81 22.42
CA ALA A 488 5.09 -6.67 23.34
C ALA A 488 4.27 -5.45 22.90
N LYS A 489 4.20 -5.21 21.59
CA LYS A 489 3.35 -4.15 21.02
C LYS A 489 1.87 -4.43 21.30
N ALA A 490 1.39 -5.63 21.01
CA ALA A 490 0.01 -6.01 21.27
C ALA A 490 -0.35 -5.94 22.78
N GLU A 491 0.55 -6.32 23.68
CA GLU A 491 0.32 -6.17 25.13
C GLU A 491 0.19 -4.70 25.53
N THR A 492 1.02 -3.83 24.97
CA THR A 492 0.98 -2.39 25.23
C THR A 492 -0.28 -1.75 24.67
N ASP A 493 -0.62 -2.06 23.41
CA ASP A 493 -1.83 -1.58 22.75
C ASP A 493 -3.10 -2.00 23.50
N ALA A 494 -3.11 -3.19 24.09
CA ALA A 494 -4.24 -3.65 24.91
C ALA A 494 -4.42 -2.78 26.17
N VAL A 495 -3.32 -2.43 26.84
CA VAL A 495 -3.35 -1.58 28.04
C VAL A 495 -3.79 -0.16 27.70
N THR A 496 -3.30 0.39 26.58
CA THR A 496 -3.57 1.78 26.17
C THR A 496 -4.90 1.96 25.43
N ALA A 497 -5.49 0.90 24.88
CA ALA A 497 -6.80 0.94 24.22
C ALA A 497 -7.86 1.60 25.11
N GLN A 498 -8.66 2.51 24.57
CA GLN A 498 -9.68 3.22 25.34
C GLN A 498 -11.06 2.57 25.18
N GLY A 499 -11.36 1.98 24.00
CA GLY A 499 -12.65 1.37 23.70
C GLY A 499 -12.64 -0.16 23.75
N LEU A 500 -13.83 -0.74 23.98
CA LEU A 500 -14.04 -2.19 23.86
C LEU A 500 -13.83 -2.70 22.43
N ALA A 501 -14.20 -1.89 21.43
CA ALA A 501 -14.00 -2.19 20.01
C ALA A 501 -12.52 -2.35 19.66
N ASP A 502 -11.64 -1.47 20.17
CA ASP A 502 -10.21 -1.50 19.92
C ASP A 502 -9.57 -2.79 20.46
N VAL A 503 -9.92 -3.18 21.69
CA VAL A 503 -9.40 -4.41 22.31
C VAL A 503 -9.93 -5.64 21.59
N THR A 504 -11.17 -5.59 21.11
CA THR A 504 -11.77 -6.69 20.33
C THR A 504 -11.05 -6.86 18.98
N ALA A 505 -10.79 -5.78 18.26
CA ALA A 505 -10.02 -5.81 17.02
C ALA A 505 -8.59 -6.29 17.26
N LEU A 506 -7.97 -5.88 18.37
CA LEU A 506 -6.64 -6.35 18.77
C LEU A 506 -6.62 -7.85 19.10
N ALA A 507 -7.68 -8.38 19.75
CA ALA A 507 -7.82 -9.82 19.98
C ALA A 507 -7.91 -10.61 18.66
N GLU A 508 -8.70 -10.11 17.69
CA GLU A 508 -8.76 -10.65 16.34
C GLU A 508 -7.38 -10.65 15.68
N HIS A 509 -6.65 -9.53 15.73
CA HIS A 509 -5.30 -9.44 15.20
C HIS A 509 -4.31 -10.38 15.89
N CYS A 510 -4.40 -10.58 17.22
CA CYS A 510 -3.53 -11.50 17.95
C CYS A 510 -3.74 -12.96 17.55
N LEU A 511 -4.98 -13.34 17.26
CA LEU A 511 -5.32 -14.67 16.73
C LEU A 511 -4.82 -14.85 15.30
N LEU A 512 -5.02 -13.82 14.47
CA LEU A 512 -4.52 -13.81 13.09
C LEU A 512 -2.98 -13.82 13.01
N ALA A 513 -2.30 -13.22 13.99
CA ALA A 513 -0.86 -13.20 14.10
C ALA A 513 -0.27 -14.38 14.89
N GLU A 514 -1.10 -15.26 15.47
CA GLU A 514 -0.71 -16.34 16.39
C GLU A 514 0.27 -15.83 17.47
N LEU A 515 -0.25 -15.01 18.39
CA LEU A 515 0.51 -14.40 19.49
C LEU A 515 0.08 -14.99 20.86
N PRO A 516 0.57 -16.20 21.23
CA PRO A 516 0.14 -16.87 22.45
C PRO A 516 0.56 -16.13 23.74
N GLY A 517 1.62 -15.32 23.70
CA GLY A 517 2.05 -14.51 24.84
C GLY A 517 1.12 -13.33 25.14
N ALA A 518 0.64 -12.65 24.10
CA ALA A 518 -0.19 -11.44 24.24
C ALA A 518 -1.67 -11.78 24.51
N LEU A 519 -2.16 -12.89 23.96
CA LEU A 519 -3.58 -13.24 23.99
C LEU A 519 -4.17 -13.29 25.42
N PRO A 520 -3.53 -13.89 26.44
CA PRO A 520 -4.06 -13.88 27.80
C PRO A 520 -4.24 -12.46 28.37
N THR A 521 -3.29 -11.56 28.11
CA THR A 521 -3.36 -10.16 28.56
C THR A 521 -4.49 -9.40 27.87
N VAL A 522 -4.60 -9.55 26.55
CA VAL A 522 -5.68 -8.95 25.75
C VAL A 522 -7.05 -9.46 26.21
N MET A 523 -7.18 -10.78 26.42
CA MET A 523 -8.44 -11.40 26.85
C MET A 523 -8.86 -10.96 28.26
N ARG A 524 -7.91 -10.82 29.19
CA ARG A 524 -8.20 -10.27 30.53
C ARG A 524 -8.73 -8.84 30.43
N ILE A 525 -8.06 -7.98 29.68
CA ILE A 525 -8.44 -6.59 29.48
C ILE A 525 -9.81 -6.48 28.78
N LEU A 526 -10.06 -7.33 27.78
CA LEU A 526 -11.34 -7.41 27.09
C LEU A 526 -12.46 -7.77 28.07
N THR A 527 -12.23 -8.77 28.94
CA THR A 527 -13.20 -9.21 29.96
C THR A 527 -13.46 -8.11 30.98
N ASP A 528 -12.41 -7.46 31.48
CA ASP A 528 -12.50 -6.36 32.45
C ASP A 528 -13.31 -5.18 31.85
N ARG A 529 -13.06 -4.81 30.59
CA ARG A 529 -13.80 -3.74 29.90
C ARG A 529 -15.23 -4.12 29.59
N ALA A 530 -15.48 -5.33 29.08
CA ALA A 530 -16.84 -5.81 28.82
C ALA A 530 -17.68 -5.94 30.11
N ALA A 531 -17.04 -6.11 31.27
CA ALA A 531 -17.71 -6.11 32.56
C ALA A 531 -18.06 -4.70 33.07
N LEU A 532 -17.29 -3.68 32.69
CA LEU A 532 -17.46 -2.29 33.11
C LEU A 532 -18.30 -1.46 32.12
N ASP A 533 -18.39 -1.88 30.86
CA ASP A 533 -19.15 -1.18 29.84
C ASP A 533 -20.66 -1.40 30.04
N THR A 534 -21.38 -0.30 30.27
CA THR A 534 -22.82 -0.28 30.50
C THR A 534 -23.62 -0.01 29.23
N ASP A 535 -22.96 0.38 28.13
CA ASP A 535 -23.62 0.70 26.87
C ASP A 535 -23.78 -0.56 26.01
N VAL A 536 -25.02 -0.99 25.82
CA VAL A 536 -25.32 -2.19 25.04
C VAL A 536 -25.00 -2.04 23.54
N GLY A 537 -24.98 -0.81 23.01
CA GLY A 537 -24.58 -0.55 21.62
C GLY A 537 -23.13 -0.96 21.38
N HIS A 538 -22.22 -0.57 22.29
CA HIS A 538 -20.81 -0.97 22.24
C HIS A 538 -20.64 -2.49 22.38
N LEU A 539 -21.38 -3.14 23.30
CA LEU A 539 -21.35 -4.60 23.46
C LEU A 539 -21.85 -5.31 22.19
N ALA A 540 -22.91 -4.81 21.58
CA ALA A 540 -23.49 -5.35 20.35
C ALA A 540 -22.58 -5.15 19.13
N GLN A 541 -21.80 -4.07 19.09
CA GLN A 541 -20.79 -3.82 18.07
C GLN A 541 -19.57 -4.75 18.19
N ALA A 542 -19.16 -5.07 19.43
CA ALA A 542 -17.99 -5.91 19.69
C ALA A 542 -18.24 -7.41 19.41
N LEU A 543 -19.44 -7.91 19.68
CA LEU A 543 -19.77 -9.34 19.59
C LEU A 543 -19.46 -9.96 18.20
N PRO A 544 -19.84 -9.36 17.05
CA PRO A 544 -19.56 -9.93 15.73
C PRO A 544 -18.08 -10.17 15.45
N ALA A 545 -17.19 -9.28 15.91
CA ALA A 545 -15.75 -9.42 15.71
C ALA A 545 -15.16 -10.58 16.54
N LEU A 546 -15.63 -10.76 17.77
CA LEU A 546 -15.25 -11.93 18.60
C LEU A 546 -15.72 -13.24 17.98
N VAL A 547 -16.95 -13.27 17.43
CA VAL A 547 -17.49 -14.47 16.80
C VAL A 547 -16.77 -14.82 15.50
N ARG A 548 -16.43 -13.83 14.66
CA ARG A 548 -15.58 -14.08 13.48
C ARG A 548 -14.24 -14.67 13.89
N SER A 549 -13.64 -14.16 14.97
CA SER A 549 -12.37 -14.65 15.51
C SER A 549 -12.43 -16.12 15.95
N LEU A 550 -13.56 -16.58 16.49
CA LEU A 550 -13.77 -18.00 16.83
C LEU A 550 -13.70 -18.91 15.59
N ARG A 551 -14.25 -18.47 14.46
CA ARG A 551 -14.26 -19.24 13.21
C ARG A 551 -12.86 -19.38 12.59
N TYR A 552 -11.98 -18.40 12.80
CA TYR A 552 -10.59 -18.47 12.36
C TYR A 552 -9.71 -19.34 13.26
N GLY A 553 -10.04 -19.44 14.55
CA GLY A 553 -9.28 -20.26 15.51
C GLY A 553 -9.37 -21.77 15.21
N ASP A 554 -10.52 -22.25 14.74
CA ASP A 554 -10.73 -23.65 14.34
C ASP A 554 -9.85 -24.05 13.14
N VAL A 555 -9.69 -23.16 12.16
CA VAL A 555 -8.83 -23.38 10.99
C VAL A 555 -7.33 -23.38 11.36
N ARG A 556 -6.96 -22.73 12.47
CA ARG A 556 -5.56 -22.44 12.84
C ARG A 556 -5.05 -23.25 14.04
N GLY A 557 -5.91 -24.02 14.70
CA GLY A 557 -5.56 -24.90 15.82
C GLY A 557 -5.29 -24.16 17.15
N THR A 558 -5.79 -22.92 17.30
CA THR A 558 -5.64 -22.14 18.54
C THR A 558 -6.76 -22.50 19.51
N ASP A 559 -6.46 -22.70 20.79
CA ASP A 559 -7.48 -22.91 21.83
C ASP A 559 -8.36 -21.66 21.99
N THR A 560 -9.58 -21.73 21.45
CA THR A 560 -10.58 -20.66 21.46
C THR A 560 -11.56 -20.75 22.62
N GLY A 561 -11.38 -21.69 23.55
CA GLY A 561 -12.32 -21.92 24.65
C GLY A 561 -12.59 -20.65 25.47
N ALA A 562 -11.54 -19.94 25.87
CA ALA A 562 -11.66 -18.69 26.62
C ALA A 562 -12.35 -17.57 25.82
N LEU A 563 -12.16 -17.53 24.50
CA LEU A 563 -12.83 -16.55 23.63
C LEU A 563 -14.33 -16.87 23.49
N ALA A 564 -14.68 -18.15 23.42
CA ALA A 564 -16.06 -18.59 23.32
C ALA A 564 -16.83 -18.25 24.61
N GLU A 565 -16.21 -18.44 25.77
CA GLU A 565 -16.79 -18.03 27.06
C GLU A 565 -17.03 -16.52 27.15
N VAL A 566 -16.06 -15.70 26.70
CA VAL A 566 -16.22 -14.23 26.68
C VAL A 566 -17.31 -13.81 25.69
N ALA A 567 -17.35 -14.40 24.49
CA ALA A 567 -18.39 -14.10 23.49
C ALA A 567 -19.78 -14.50 23.99
N ALA A 568 -19.91 -15.66 24.64
CA ALA A 568 -21.17 -16.09 25.26
C ALA A 568 -21.59 -15.15 26.40
N GLY A 569 -20.66 -14.78 27.29
CA GLY A 569 -20.93 -13.83 28.37
C GLY A 569 -21.30 -12.43 27.86
N LEU A 570 -20.71 -11.98 26.75
CA LEU A 570 -21.07 -10.72 26.09
C LEU A 570 -22.47 -10.81 25.46
N ALA A 571 -22.77 -11.89 24.76
CA ALA A 571 -24.08 -12.14 24.17
C ALA A 571 -25.18 -12.13 25.24
N GLU A 572 -24.96 -12.74 26.40
CA GLU A 572 -25.93 -12.70 27.50
C GLU A 572 -26.22 -11.29 28.02
N ARG A 573 -25.19 -10.44 28.14
CA ARG A 573 -25.35 -9.04 28.55
C ARG A 573 -26.10 -8.25 27.49
N VAL A 574 -25.79 -8.46 26.20
CA VAL A 574 -26.53 -7.88 25.09
C VAL A 574 -28.01 -8.29 25.17
N PHE A 575 -28.31 -9.58 25.38
CA PHE A 575 -29.69 -10.06 25.43
C PHE A 575 -30.51 -9.41 26.55
N VAL A 576 -29.88 -9.10 27.69
CA VAL A 576 -30.55 -8.43 28.82
C VAL A 576 -30.68 -6.92 28.58
N GLY A 577 -29.65 -6.28 28.02
CA GLY A 577 -29.59 -4.82 27.86
C GLY A 577 -30.29 -4.28 26.61
N LEU A 578 -30.47 -5.09 25.57
CA LEU A 578 -31.01 -4.64 24.28
C LEU A 578 -32.48 -4.23 24.35
N PRO A 579 -33.40 -5.00 24.99
CA PRO A 579 -34.81 -4.59 25.10
C PRO A 579 -35.09 -3.23 25.74
N PRO A 580 -34.42 -2.81 26.84
CA PRO A 580 -34.58 -1.46 27.37
C PRO A 580 -33.87 -0.39 26.54
N ALA A 581 -32.72 -0.68 25.92
CA ALA A 581 -31.99 0.29 25.10
C ALA A 581 -32.69 0.60 23.77
N CYS A 582 -33.47 -0.34 23.23
CA CYS A 582 -34.28 -0.11 22.04
C CYS A 582 -35.55 0.70 22.30
N ALA A 583 -35.81 1.16 23.53
CA ALA A 583 -37.03 1.89 23.86
C ALA A 583 -36.86 3.40 23.66
N ALA A 584 -37.87 4.05 23.08
CA ALA A 584 -37.98 5.51 22.94
C ALA A 584 -36.78 6.19 22.26
N LEU A 585 -36.18 5.52 21.27
CA LEU A 585 -35.11 6.08 20.44
C LEU A 585 -35.68 7.04 19.38
N ASP A 586 -34.88 8.03 18.98
CA ASP A 586 -35.13 8.80 17.77
C ASP A 586 -34.84 7.97 16.50
N ALA A 587 -35.10 8.54 15.32
CA ALA A 587 -34.98 7.83 14.05
C ALA A 587 -33.55 7.38 13.73
N ASP A 588 -32.54 8.20 14.04
CA ASP A 588 -31.14 7.92 13.70
C ASP A 588 -30.58 6.85 14.63
N ALA A 589 -30.83 6.98 15.94
CA ALA A 589 -30.45 5.98 16.94
C ALA A 589 -31.20 4.64 16.74
N ALA A 590 -32.45 4.68 16.28
CA ALA A 590 -33.19 3.46 15.96
C ALA A 590 -32.61 2.70 14.77
N ASP A 591 -32.14 3.40 13.73
CA ASP A 591 -31.50 2.76 12.57
C ASP A 591 -30.10 2.22 12.91
N GLU A 592 -29.34 2.92 13.76
CA GLU A 592 -28.09 2.39 14.31
C GLU A 592 -28.31 1.12 15.13
N MET A 593 -29.27 1.14 16.05
CA MET A 593 -29.60 -0.02 16.87
C MET A 593 -30.14 -1.19 16.03
N ARG A 594 -30.89 -0.92 14.95
CA ARG A 594 -31.31 -1.94 13.98
C ARG A 594 -30.11 -2.64 13.35
N ARG A 595 -29.06 -1.92 12.96
CA ARG A 595 -27.81 -2.53 12.44
C ARG A 595 -27.13 -3.40 13.48
N HIS A 596 -27.12 -2.97 14.74
CA HIS A 596 -26.58 -3.77 15.84
C HIS A 596 -27.37 -5.06 16.07
N VAL A 597 -28.72 -5.01 16.07
CA VAL A 597 -29.59 -6.20 16.17
C VAL A 597 -29.27 -7.21 15.06
N GLU A 598 -29.11 -6.73 13.83
CA GLU A 598 -28.78 -7.59 12.68
C GLU A 598 -27.40 -8.23 12.81
N ALA A 599 -26.39 -7.44 13.19
CA ALA A 599 -25.04 -7.96 13.39
C ALA A 599 -24.97 -8.99 14.53
N VAL A 600 -25.69 -8.75 15.63
CA VAL A 600 -25.82 -9.69 16.75
C VAL A 600 -26.55 -10.96 16.31
N HIS A 601 -27.63 -10.85 15.53
CA HIS A 601 -28.35 -12.02 15.02
C HIS A 601 -27.44 -12.92 14.18
N GLN A 602 -26.65 -12.35 13.27
CA GLN A 602 -25.66 -13.12 12.49
C GLN A 602 -24.60 -13.77 13.40
N ALA A 603 -24.10 -13.03 14.39
CA ALA A 603 -23.10 -13.54 15.33
C ALA A 603 -23.64 -14.69 16.20
N VAL A 604 -24.87 -14.60 16.70
CA VAL A 604 -25.52 -15.65 17.49
C VAL A 604 -25.81 -16.89 16.63
N GLY A 605 -26.20 -16.70 15.37
CA GLY A 605 -26.36 -17.79 14.41
C GLY A 605 -25.09 -18.64 14.32
N LEU A 606 -23.94 -17.98 14.11
CA LEU A 606 -22.62 -18.61 14.03
C LEU A 606 -22.16 -19.25 15.34
N LEU A 607 -22.43 -18.64 16.50
CA LEU A 607 -22.11 -19.23 17.81
C LEU A 607 -22.94 -20.48 18.12
N GLY A 608 -24.20 -20.51 17.68
CA GLY A 608 -25.12 -21.62 17.92
C GLY A 608 -24.75 -22.91 17.17
N ASP A 609 -24.03 -22.79 16.05
CA ASP A 609 -23.57 -23.91 15.22
C ASP A 609 -22.22 -24.50 15.70
N ALA A 610 -21.54 -23.86 16.68
CA ALA A 610 -20.27 -24.34 17.21
C ALA A 610 -20.46 -25.52 18.19
N PRO A 611 -19.65 -26.60 18.12
CA PRO A 611 -19.83 -27.84 18.90
C PRO A 611 -19.50 -27.73 20.40
N ALA A 612 -19.54 -26.54 21.00
CA ALA A 612 -19.19 -26.32 22.41
C ALA A 612 -20.41 -26.45 23.35
N THR A 613 -20.22 -27.18 24.45
CA THR A 613 -21.26 -27.45 25.46
C THR A 613 -21.87 -26.16 26.02
N GLY A 614 -23.17 -25.94 25.78
CA GLY A 614 -23.94 -24.81 26.33
C GLY A 614 -24.43 -23.76 25.31
N HIS A 615 -23.86 -23.72 24.10
CA HIS A 615 -24.14 -22.68 23.08
C HIS A 615 -25.52 -22.82 22.41
N GLY A 616 -26.09 -24.03 22.37
CA GLY A 616 -27.45 -24.26 21.84
C GLY A 616 -28.57 -23.52 22.58
N ARG A 617 -28.31 -23.01 23.80
CA ARG A 617 -29.26 -22.18 24.56
C ARG A 617 -29.24 -20.70 24.18
N LEU A 618 -28.20 -20.23 23.49
CA LEU A 618 -28.08 -18.81 23.10
C LEU A 618 -29.08 -18.43 22.01
N ARG A 619 -29.30 -19.32 21.02
CA ARG A 619 -30.28 -19.09 19.93
C ARG A 619 -31.69 -18.91 20.49
N GLY A 620 -32.15 -19.79 21.39
CA GLY A 620 -33.46 -19.67 22.05
C GLY A 620 -33.61 -18.41 22.90
N ARG A 621 -32.55 -17.97 23.60
CA ARG A 621 -32.56 -16.70 24.34
C ARG A 621 -32.62 -15.50 23.42
N TRP A 622 -31.89 -15.50 22.32
CA TRP A 622 -31.92 -14.43 21.32
C TRP A 622 -33.30 -14.31 20.66
N GLN A 623 -33.91 -15.42 20.27
CA GLN A 623 -35.29 -15.45 19.75
C GLN A 623 -36.27 -14.84 20.76
N SER A 624 -36.08 -15.10 22.07
CA SER A 624 -36.91 -14.49 23.11
C SER A 624 -36.74 -12.97 23.18
N VAL A 625 -35.52 -12.45 22.98
CA VAL A 625 -35.24 -11.01 22.87
C VAL A 625 -35.94 -10.41 21.66
N LEU A 626 -35.84 -11.05 20.49
CA LEU A 626 -36.52 -10.60 19.27
C LEU A 626 -38.04 -10.55 19.45
N ARG A 627 -38.64 -11.53 20.15
CA ARG A 627 -40.09 -11.52 20.48
C ARG A 627 -40.47 -10.37 21.41
N VAL A 628 -39.61 -10.01 22.36
CA VAL A 628 -39.82 -8.83 23.22
C VAL A 628 -39.73 -7.54 22.39
N LEU A 629 -38.74 -7.44 21.51
CA LEU A 629 -38.56 -6.27 20.63
C LEU A 629 -39.74 -6.11 19.67
N SER A 630 -40.26 -7.18 19.07
CA SER A 630 -41.37 -7.12 18.11
C SER A 630 -42.70 -6.65 18.74
N GLY A 631 -42.97 -7.07 19.98
CA GLY A 631 -44.24 -6.82 20.66
C GLY A 631 -44.31 -5.57 21.54
N ARG A 632 -43.20 -4.86 21.75
CA ARG A 632 -43.15 -3.71 22.67
C ARG A 632 -43.37 -2.39 21.93
N ASP A 633 -44.51 -1.74 22.17
CA ASP A 633 -44.89 -0.47 21.49
C ASP A 633 -43.93 0.70 21.74
N SER A 634 -43.17 0.67 22.84
CA SER A 634 -42.15 1.71 23.10
C SER A 634 -40.90 1.57 22.22
N VAL A 635 -40.77 0.49 21.43
CA VAL A 635 -39.66 0.27 20.51
C VAL A 635 -40.01 0.86 19.14
N PRO A 636 -39.13 1.64 18.49
CA PRO A 636 -39.39 2.19 17.17
C PRO A 636 -39.73 1.13 16.12
N GLY A 637 -40.67 1.46 15.22
CA GLY A 637 -41.14 0.56 14.17
C GLY A 637 -40.03 -0.14 13.40
N VAL A 638 -38.96 0.56 13.02
CA VAL A 638 -37.86 0.00 12.21
C VAL A 638 -37.14 -1.20 12.88
N ILE A 639 -37.03 -1.21 14.20
CA ILE A 639 -36.44 -2.33 14.95
C ILE A 639 -37.46 -3.45 15.09
N ARG A 640 -38.73 -3.10 15.37
CA ARG A 640 -39.84 -4.08 15.49
C ARG A 640 -40.03 -4.86 14.20
N GLY A 641 -40.09 -4.17 13.06
CA GLY A 641 -40.23 -4.79 11.74
C GLY A 641 -39.04 -5.70 11.43
N ARG A 642 -37.81 -5.26 11.73
CA ARG A 642 -36.61 -6.10 11.54
C ARG A 642 -36.64 -7.34 12.43
N ALA A 643 -37.05 -7.21 13.70
CA ALA A 643 -37.14 -8.34 14.63
C ALA A 643 -38.18 -9.39 14.19
N VAL A 644 -39.35 -8.96 13.71
CA VAL A 644 -40.36 -9.86 13.12
C VAL A 644 -39.80 -10.55 11.89
N ARG A 645 -39.07 -9.82 11.04
CA ARG A 645 -38.46 -10.41 9.85
C ARG A 645 -37.45 -11.50 10.19
N LEU A 646 -36.54 -11.23 11.13
CA LEU A 646 -35.53 -12.21 11.55
C LEU A 646 -36.17 -13.47 12.17
N LEU A 647 -37.25 -13.32 12.96
CA LEU A 647 -37.99 -14.46 13.51
C LEU A 647 -38.71 -15.27 12.41
N LEU A 648 -39.22 -14.60 11.38
CA LEU A 648 -39.86 -15.26 10.23
C LEU A 648 -38.83 -16.03 9.40
N ASP A 649 -37.67 -15.43 9.11
CA ASP A 649 -36.58 -16.06 8.35
C ASP A 649 -36.02 -17.30 9.09
N ASP A 650 -35.96 -17.27 10.42
CA ASP A 650 -35.57 -18.42 11.27
C ASP A 650 -36.68 -19.50 11.41
N GLY A 651 -37.90 -19.25 10.92
CA GLY A 651 -39.04 -20.15 11.05
C GLY A 651 -39.67 -20.21 12.45
N GLU A 652 -39.32 -19.28 13.33
CA GLU A 652 -39.75 -19.21 14.72
C GLU A 652 -41.09 -18.47 14.93
N LEU A 653 -41.60 -17.87 13.85
CA LEU A 653 -42.83 -17.11 13.82
C LEU A 653 -43.64 -17.52 12.58
N ALA A 654 -44.89 -17.90 12.79
CA ALA A 654 -45.77 -18.35 11.71
C ALA A 654 -46.17 -17.18 10.80
N HIS A 655 -46.47 -17.46 9.54
CA HIS A 655 -46.85 -16.41 8.58
C HIS A 655 -48.11 -15.64 9.02
N ASP A 656 -49.08 -16.33 9.63
CA ASP A 656 -50.30 -15.71 10.17
C ASP A 656 -50.01 -14.78 11.35
N GLU A 657 -49.01 -15.10 12.16
CA GLU A 657 -48.58 -14.26 13.29
C GLU A 657 -47.81 -13.03 12.79
N ALA A 658 -47.01 -13.17 11.73
CA ALA A 658 -46.36 -12.03 11.06
C ALA A 658 -47.41 -11.10 10.46
N ALA A 659 -48.42 -11.65 9.79
CA ALA A 659 -49.55 -10.91 9.24
C ALA A 659 -50.33 -10.17 10.33
N LEU A 660 -50.53 -10.79 11.49
CA LEU A 660 -51.19 -10.16 12.64
C LEU A 660 -50.39 -8.96 13.16
N LEU A 661 -49.08 -9.12 13.40
CA LEU A 661 -48.21 -8.03 13.86
C LEU A 661 -48.13 -6.89 12.84
N MET A 662 -48.07 -7.23 11.55
CA MET A 662 -48.09 -6.29 10.44
C MET A 662 -49.43 -5.53 10.32
N GLY A 663 -50.55 -6.21 10.58
CA GLY A 663 -51.89 -5.61 10.61
C GLY A 663 -52.13 -4.70 11.83
N LEU A 664 -51.55 -5.03 12.99
CA LEU A 664 -51.63 -4.18 14.19
C LEU A 664 -50.97 -2.80 13.99
N VAL A 665 -49.90 -2.76 13.19
CA VAL A 665 -49.19 -1.51 12.83
C VAL A 665 -50.03 -0.60 11.93
N LEU A 666 -51.05 -1.14 11.24
CA LEU A 666 -52.02 -0.38 10.43
C LEU A 666 -53.24 0.10 11.22
N SER A 667 -53.27 -0.13 12.54
CA SER A 667 -54.40 0.32 13.34
C SER A 667 -54.56 1.85 13.23
N PRO A 668 -55.80 2.39 13.20
CA PRO A 668 -56.01 3.85 13.14
C PRO A 668 -55.36 4.65 14.27
N GLY A 669 -54.90 3.97 15.34
CA GLY A 669 -54.18 4.58 16.46
C GLY A 669 -52.66 4.68 16.27
N THR A 670 -52.08 4.13 15.21
CA THR A 670 -50.63 4.13 14.95
C THR A 670 -50.25 5.32 14.06
N PRO A 671 -49.26 6.15 14.42
CA PRO A 671 -48.77 7.23 13.58
C PRO A 671 -48.26 6.72 12.21
N PRO A 672 -48.61 7.36 11.07
CA PRO A 672 -48.16 6.95 9.73
C PRO A 672 -46.64 6.79 9.59
N THR A 673 -45.86 7.62 10.28
CA THR A 673 -44.39 7.56 10.29
C THR A 673 -43.84 6.29 10.92
N ASP A 674 -44.47 5.80 12.00
CA ASP A 674 -44.08 4.56 12.68
C ASP A 674 -44.44 3.32 11.85
N ALA A 675 -45.60 3.36 11.18
CA ALA A 675 -46.01 2.30 10.24
C ALA A 675 -45.06 2.17 9.04
N ALA A 676 -44.63 3.29 8.47
CA ALA A 676 -43.64 3.29 7.39
C ALA A 676 -42.26 2.80 7.87
N ALA A 677 -41.81 3.24 9.04
CA ALA A 677 -40.56 2.78 9.64
C ALA A 677 -40.57 1.27 9.90
N TRP A 678 -41.70 0.72 10.36
CA TRP A 678 -41.86 -0.73 10.56
C TRP A 678 -41.68 -1.53 9.28
N ILE A 679 -42.28 -1.07 8.18
CA ILE A 679 -42.14 -1.72 6.88
C ILE A 679 -40.71 -1.61 6.36
N GLU A 680 -40.07 -0.46 6.54
CA GLU A 680 -38.66 -0.29 6.20
C GLU A 680 -37.77 -1.31 6.92
N GLY A 681 -38.03 -1.57 8.20
CA GLY A 681 -37.34 -2.61 8.98
C GLY A 681 -37.64 -4.04 8.53
N PHE A 682 -38.90 -4.34 8.18
CA PHE A 682 -39.35 -5.69 7.81
C PHE A 682 -38.88 -6.13 6.41
N VAL A 683 -38.96 -5.23 5.44
CA VAL A 683 -38.58 -5.53 4.05
C VAL A 683 -37.08 -5.30 3.81
N GLY A 684 -36.45 -4.47 4.65
CA GLY A 684 -35.04 -4.11 4.57
C GLY A 684 -34.80 -3.03 3.51
N GLY A 685 -34.22 -1.90 3.91
CA GLY A 685 -33.70 -0.88 2.99
C GLY A 685 -32.27 -1.21 2.55
N GLY A 686 -31.99 -1.22 1.25
CA GLY A 686 -30.64 -1.43 0.69
C GLY A 686 -30.56 -2.41 -0.48
N SER A 687 -29.34 -2.65 -0.97
CA SER A 687 -29.00 -3.41 -2.20
C SER A 687 -29.25 -4.93 -2.16
N GLY A 688 -29.89 -5.47 -1.11
CA GLY A 688 -30.22 -6.90 -0.99
C GLY A 688 -31.66 -7.24 -0.55
N GLY A 689 -32.40 -6.29 0.06
CA GLY A 689 -33.71 -6.58 0.67
C GLY A 689 -34.81 -6.94 -0.35
N GLY A 690 -34.82 -6.27 -1.50
CA GLY A 690 -35.82 -6.51 -2.54
C GLY A 690 -35.66 -7.85 -3.28
N LEU A 691 -34.49 -8.48 -3.23
CA LEU A 691 -34.25 -9.76 -3.93
C LEU A 691 -35.02 -10.91 -3.26
N LEU A 692 -35.17 -10.90 -1.94
CA LEU A 692 -35.96 -11.89 -1.21
C LEU A 692 -37.45 -11.80 -1.56
N LEU A 693 -37.99 -10.59 -1.74
CA LEU A 693 -39.37 -10.40 -2.21
C LEU A 693 -39.61 -10.91 -3.64
N VAL A 694 -38.56 -10.99 -4.47
CA VAL A 694 -38.67 -11.54 -5.82
C VAL A 694 -38.79 -13.06 -5.78
N HIS A 695 -38.17 -13.71 -4.79
CA HIS A 695 -38.08 -15.17 -4.72
C HIS A 695 -39.10 -15.81 -3.77
N ASP A 696 -39.60 -15.05 -2.79
CA ASP A 696 -40.60 -15.51 -1.83
C ASP A 696 -41.98 -14.88 -2.14
N GLU A 697 -42.81 -15.62 -2.87
CA GLU A 697 -44.18 -15.22 -3.22
C GLU A 697 -45.07 -15.03 -1.98
N ARG A 698 -44.78 -15.73 -0.87
CA ARG A 698 -45.57 -15.63 0.37
C ARG A 698 -45.27 -14.31 1.07
N LEU A 699 -43.99 -13.97 1.18
CA LEU A 699 -43.54 -12.69 1.72
C LEU A 699 -44.02 -11.51 0.86
N LEU A 700 -43.95 -11.65 -0.47
CA LEU A 700 -44.52 -10.66 -1.39
C LEU A 700 -46.03 -10.50 -1.18
N GLY A 701 -46.76 -11.61 -1.01
CA GLY A 701 -48.19 -11.60 -0.70
C GLY A 701 -48.52 -10.91 0.62
N LEU A 702 -47.69 -11.07 1.66
CA LEU A 702 -47.85 -10.35 2.94
C LEU A 702 -47.69 -8.83 2.76
N VAL A 703 -46.68 -8.41 2.01
CA VAL A 703 -46.45 -6.98 1.70
C VAL A 703 -47.55 -6.40 0.82
N ASP A 704 -48.03 -7.16 -0.16
CA ASP A 704 -49.13 -6.75 -1.06
C ASP A 704 -50.47 -6.62 -0.32
N ALA A 705 -50.82 -7.61 0.52
CA ALA A 705 -52.02 -7.57 1.36
C ALA A 705 -51.98 -6.39 2.35
N TRP A 706 -50.80 -6.08 2.89
CA TRP A 706 -50.61 -4.91 3.75
C TRP A 706 -50.78 -3.60 2.97
N LEU A 707 -50.11 -3.44 1.82
CA LEU A 707 -50.19 -2.23 1.00
C LEU A 707 -51.63 -1.96 0.51
N THR A 708 -52.34 -3.00 0.11
CA THR A 708 -53.73 -2.91 -0.37
C THR A 708 -54.75 -2.73 0.76
N GLY A 709 -54.39 -3.09 1.99
CA GLY A 709 -55.20 -2.91 3.19
C GLY A 709 -55.10 -1.54 3.85
N VAL A 710 -54.18 -0.66 3.42
CA VAL A 710 -54.02 0.70 3.98
C VAL A 710 -55.23 1.58 3.59
N PRO A 711 -55.95 2.20 4.56
CA PRO A 711 -57.04 3.12 4.25
C PRO A 711 -56.57 4.31 3.39
N ALA A 712 -57.40 4.78 2.46
CA ALA A 712 -57.04 5.85 1.53
C ALA A 712 -56.56 7.14 2.22
N GLU A 713 -57.13 7.46 3.39
CA GLU A 713 -56.75 8.62 4.19
C GLU A 713 -55.33 8.48 4.78
N ALA A 714 -54.95 7.30 5.28
CA ALA A 714 -53.62 7.02 5.81
C ALA A 714 -52.56 6.77 4.71
N PHE A 715 -52.99 6.27 3.54
CA PHE A 715 -52.11 5.97 2.41
C PHE A 715 -51.35 7.19 1.91
N THR A 716 -52.00 8.36 1.90
CA THR A 716 -51.40 9.63 1.46
C THR A 716 -50.21 10.03 2.34
N ASP A 717 -50.31 9.76 3.65
CA ASP A 717 -49.30 10.14 4.63
C ASP A 717 -48.08 9.18 4.62
N VAL A 718 -48.29 7.89 4.35
CA VAL A 718 -47.20 6.89 4.29
C VAL A 718 -46.51 6.79 2.92
N LEU A 719 -47.17 7.22 1.84
CA LEU A 719 -46.68 7.07 0.46
C LEU A 719 -45.27 7.64 0.20
N PRO A 720 -44.90 8.85 0.69
CA PRO A 720 -43.55 9.38 0.48
C PRO A 720 -42.46 8.50 1.12
N LEU A 721 -42.74 7.96 2.31
CA LEU A 721 -41.83 7.11 3.06
C LEU A 721 -41.68 5.74 2.39
N LEU A 722 -42.79 5.13 1.94
CA LEU A 722 -42.75 3.88 1.18
C LEU A 722 -41.98 4.04 -0.14
N ARG A 723 -42.16 5.16 -0.85
CA ARG A 723 -41.38 5.47 -2.06
C ARG A 723 -39.88 5.56 -1.76
N ARG A 724 -39.50 6.12 -0.61
CA ARG A 724 -38.09 6.14 -0.16
C ARG A 724 -37.58 4.72 0.03
N THR A 725 -38.29 3.88 0.79
CA THR A 725 -37.90 2.49 1.07
C THR A 725 -37.72 1.66 -0.21
N PHE A 726 -38.71 1.66 -1.10
CA PHE A 726 -38.67 0.86 -2.33
C PHE A 726 -37.73 1.44 -3.41
N SER A 727 -37.43 2.74 -3.39
CA SER A 727 -36.51 3.35 -4.38
C SER A 727 -35.04 2.97 -4.15
N ALA A 728 -34.68 2.53 -2.94
CA ALA A 728 -33.35 2.02 -2.59
C ALA A 728 -33.02 0.66 -3.24
N TYR A 729 -33.99 -0.03 -3.83
CA TYR A 729 -33.75 -1.30 -4.53
C TYR A 729 -33.12 -1.08 -5.91
N GLU A 730 -32.27 -2.03 -6.30
CA GLU A 730 -31.65 -2.02 -7.62
C GLU A 730 -32.70 -1.93 -8.74
N PRO A 731 -32.42 -1.20 -9.85
CA PRO A 731 -33.35 -1.04 -10.95
C PRO A 731 -33.90 -2.37 -11.50
N GLY A 732 -33.05 -3.42 -11.55
CA GLY A 732 -33.46 -4.75 -12.00
C GLY A 732 -34.48 -5.39 -11.06
N VAL A 733 -34.25 -5.35 -9.75
CA VAL A 733 -35.14 -5.88 -8.72
C VAL A 733 -36.51 -5.17 -8.76
N ARG A 734 -36.51 -3.83 -8.84
CA ARG A 734 -37.77 -3.05 -8.93
C ARG A 734 -38.60 -3.41 -10.15
N ARG A 735 -37.96 -3.64 -11.30
CA ARG A 735 -38.65 -4.07 -12.52
C ARG A 735 -39.32 -5.42 -12.32
N THR A 736 -38.59 -6.40 -11.79
CA THR A 736 -39.10 -7.75 -11.54
C THR A 736 -40.26 -7.74 -10.54
N LEU A 737 -40.14 -7.01 -9.43
CA LEU A 737 -41.23 -6.84 -8.46
C LEU A 737 -42.46 -6.21 -9.10
N GLY A 738 -42.30 -5.17 -9.94
CA GLY A 738 -43.40 -4.57 -10.68
C GLY A 738 -44.08 -5.55 -11.65
N GLU A 739 -43.32 -6.45 -12.27
CA GLU A 739 -43.88 -7.52 -13.10
C GLU A 739 -44.63 -8.57 -12.30
N LEU A 740 -44.14 -8.94 -11.11
CA LEU A 740 -44.81 -9.88 -10.20
C LEU A 740 -46.13 -9.29 -9.67
N VAL A 741 -46.12 -8.03 -9.22
CA VAL A 741 -47.33 -7.32 -8.78
C VAL A 741 -48.35 -7.20 -9.93
N ARG A 742 -47.89 -6.93 -11.16
CA ARG A 742 -48.76 -6.91 -12.35
C ARG A 742 -49.41 -8.28 -12.65
N ARG A 743 -48.77 -9.39 -12.29
CA ARG A 743 -49.34 -10.74 -12.42
C ARG A 743 -50.41 -11.04 -11.36
N GLY A 744 -50.32 -10.40 -10.18
CA GLY A 744 -51.27 -10.46 -9.08
C GLY A 744 -51.17 -11.73 -8.21
N PRO A 745 -51.64 -11.73 -6.94
CA PRO A 745 -51.45 -12.83 -5.98
C PRO A 745 -52.24 -14.13 -6.24
N GLY A 746 -52.81 -14.33 -7.44
CA GLY A 746 -53.83 -15.38 -7.64
C GLY A 746 -54.04 -15.90 -9.05
N ALA A 747 -53.20 -15.55 -10.03
CA ALA A 747 -53.32 -16.11 -11.38
C ALA A 747 -52.66 -17.51 -11.49
N GLY A 748 -53.11 -18.44 -10.65
CA GLY A 748 -52.65 -19.83 -10.58
C GLY A 748 -53.77 -20.83 -10.87
N GLY A 749 -54.54 -20.60 -11.93
CA GLY A 749 -55.65 -21.48 -12.33
C GLY A 749 -55.91 -21.45 -13.84
N GLY A 750 -54.87 -21.65 -14.65
CA GLY A 750 -55.01 -21.69 -16.11
C GLY A 750 -53.71 -22.13 -16.77
N ALA A 751 -53.69 -23.38 -17.24
CA ALA A 751 -52.58 -24.03 -17.90
C ALA A 751 -52.08 -23.23 -19.13
N ALA A 752 -51.00 -22.46 -18.99
CA ALA A 752 -50.11 -22.02 -20.08
C ALA A 752 -48.90 -21.21 -19.55
N ALA A 753 -48.09 -21.79 -18.66
CA ALA A 753 -46.69 -21.34 -18.42
C ALA A 753 -45.93 -22.38 -17.57
N ALA A 754 -45.64 -23.54 -18.16
CA ALA A 754 -44.70 -24.52 -17.59
C ALA A 754 -43.24 -24.08 -17.83
N GLY A 755 -42.89 -22.86 -17.42
CA GLY A 755 -41.55 -22.30 -17.57
C GLY A 755 -41.21 -21.44 -16.36
N ALA A 756 -40.35 -21.99 -15.49
CA ALA A 756 -39.71 -21.34 -14.35
C ALA A 756 -40.61 -20.93 -13.16
N ARG A 757 -41.17 -21.91 -12.46
CA ARG A 757 -41.21 -21.80 -10.98
C ARG A 757 -39.78 -22.06 -10.52
N THR A 758 -39.14 -21.10 -9.85
CA THR A 758 -37.82 -21.32 -9.27
C THR A 758 -37.96 -22.42 -8.21
N PRO A 759 -37.33 -23.58 -8.39
CA PRO A 759 -37.71 -24.74 -7.62
C PRO A 759 -37.16 -24.60 -6.18
N GLY A 760 -38.04 -24.69 -5.17
CA GLY A 760 -37.69 -24.63 -3.73
C GLY A 760 -38.69 -23.94 -2.79
N PHE A 761 -39.63 -23.13 -3.32
CA PHE A 761 -40.54 -22.30 -2.52
C PHE A 761 -42.04 -22.68 -2.65
N ALA A 762 -42.33 -23.96 -2.91
CA ALA A 762 -43.72 -24.45 -2.99
C ALA A 762 -44.42 -24.51 -1.62
N ALA A 763 -45.75 -24.67 -1.59
CA ALA A 763 -46.55 -24.80 -0.35
C ALA A 763 -46.04 -25.94 0.56
N ASP A 764 -45.67 -27.06 -0.07
CA ASP A 764 -45.14 -28.27 0.56
C ASP A 764 -43.70 -28.53 0.12
N LEU A 765 -42.95 -29.27 0.94
CA LEU A 765 -41.63 -29.78 0.57
C LEU A 765 -41.77 -30.70 -0.65
N ASP A 766 -41.03 -30.39 -1.71
CA ASP A 766 -40.84 -31.31 -2.82
C ASP A 766 -39.88 -32.42 -2.36
N LEU A 767 -40.45 -33.48 -1.79
CA LEU A 767 -39.71 -34.60 -1.22
C LEU A 767 -38.81 -35.28 -2.26
N GLU A 768 -39.27 -35.37 -3.51
CA GLU A 768 -38.53 -36.02 -4.59
C GLU A 768 -37.25 -35.24 -4.94
N ARG A 769 -37.34 -33.90 -4.94
CA ARG A 769 -36.18 -33.04 -5.15
C ARG A 769 -35.30 -32.88 -3.91
N ALA A 770 -35.88 -32.88 -2.71
CA ALA A 770 -35.11 -32.91 -1.46
C ALA A 770 -34.28 -34.20 -1.37
N ASP A 771 -34.87 -35.34 -1.74
CA ASP A 771 -34.21 -36.63 -1.78
C ASP A 771 -33.13 -36.70 -2.88
N ALA A 772 -33.33 -36.04 -4.01
CA ALA A 772 -32.35 -35.99 -5.10
C ALA A 772 -31.02 -35.30 -4.71
N VAL A 773 -31.01 -34.47 -3.67
CA VAL A 773 -29.80 -33.80 -3.17
C VAL A 773 -29.07 -34.63 -2.11
N LEU A 774 -29.73 -35.63 -1.50
CA LEU A 774 -29.13 -36.48 -0.46
C LEU A 774 -27.86 -37.22 -0.88
N PRO A 775 -27.71 -37.77 -2.11
CA PRO A 775 -26.46 -38.42 -2.53
C PRO A 775 -25.28 -37.45 -2.57
N VAL A 776 -25.49 -36.23 -3.06
CA VAL A 776 -24.44 -35.20 -3.12
C VAL A 776 -24.08 -34.71 -1.72
N VAL A 777 -25.07 -34.55 -0.84
CA VAL A 777 -24.83 -34.16 0.56
C VAL A 777 -24.10 -35.28 1.32
N ARG A 778 -24.43 -36.55 1.09
CA ARG A 778 -23.71 -37.68 1.69
C ARG A 778 -22.27 -37.78 1.18
N LEU A 779 -22.04 -37.52 -0.10
CA LEU A 779 -20.70 -37.42 -0.68
C LEU A 779 -19.89 -36.27 -0.05
N LEU A 780 -20.50 -35.08 0.09
CA LEU A 780 -19.85 -33.90 0.71
C LEU A 780 -19.58 -34.09 2.21
N LEU A 781 -20.41 -34.84 2.91
CA LEU A 781 -20.27 -35.17 4.33
C LEU A 781 -19.44 -36.44 4.58
N GLY A 782 -18.97 -37.12 3.52
CA GLY A 782 -18.15 -38.33 3.62
C GLY A 782 -18.87 -39.53 4.24
N LEU A 783 -20.18 -39.63 4.06
CA LEU A 783 -21.04 -40.67 4.65
C LEU A 783 -21.26 -41.88 3.73
N ASP A 784 -20.82 -41.80 2.48
CA ASP A 784 -20.82 -42.92 1.55
C ASP A 784 -19.42 -43.57 1.55
N ASP A 785 -19.34 -44.81 2.05
CA ASP A 785 -18.16 -45.65 1.90
C ASP A 785 -17.94 -45.91 0.40
N VAL A 786 -16.75 -45.56 -0.08
CA VAL A 786 -16.32 -45.81 -1.46
C VAL A 786 -16.16 -47.31 -1.66
N ASP A 787 -17.20 -47.98 -2.14
CA ASP A 787 -17.08 -49.34 -2.64
C ASP A 787 -16.30 -49.28 -3.97
N GLU A 788 -15.11 -49.86 -3.96
CA GLU A 788 -14.03 -49.71 -4.93
C GLU A 788 -14.29 -50.38 -6.31
N ASN A 789 -15.55 -50.50 -6.73
CA ASN A 789 -15.89 -51.31 -7.90
C ASN A 789 -17.21 -50.86 -8.58
N THR A 790 -17.20 -49.74 -9.30
CA THR A 790 -18.10 -49.60 -10.46
C THR A 790 -17.58 -48.57 -11.47
N ASP A 791 -17.66 -48.98 -12.73
CA ASP A 791 -17.17 -48.29 -13.92
C ASP A 791 -17.69 -46.86 -14.06
N ASN A 792 -16.78 -46.03 -14.53
CA ASN A 792 -16.89 -44.61 -14.78
C ASN A 792 -17.74 -44.35 -16.04
N ASP A 793 -19.03 -44.07 -15.87
CA ASP A 793 -19.90 -43.60 -16.97
C ASP A 793 -20.95 -42.59 -16.46
N LEU A 794 -20.51 -41.35 -16.21
CA LEU A 794 -21.40 -40.19 -16.18
C LEU A 794 -20.81 -39.06 -17.02
N ALA A 795 -20.97 -39.21 -18.33
CA ALA A 795 -20.93 -38.12 -19.28
C ALA A 795 -22.17 -37.23 -19.12
N GLY A 796 -21.93 -35.93 -18.89
CA GLY A 796 -22.77 -34.85 -19.39
C GLY A 796 -23.99 -34.44 -18.58
N VAL A 797 -23.84 -33.40 -17.77
CA VAL A 797 -24.89 -32.37 -17.60
C VAL A 797 -24.23 -31.00 -17.56
N THR A 798 -24.29 -30.29 -18.68
CA THR A 798 -24.23 -28.82 -18.76
C THR A 798 -25.52 -28.23 -18.21
N VAL A 799 -25.44 -27.48 -17.10
CA VAL A 799 -25.96 -26.10 -16.90
C VAL A 799 -25.10 -25.44 -15.83
#